data_AF-A0ABD5MIL3-F1
#
_entry.id   AF-A0ABD5MIL3-F1
#
_cell.length_a   1.000
_cell.length_b   1.000
_cell.length_c   1.000
_cell.angle_alpha   90.00
_cell.angle_beta   90.00
_cell.angle_gamma   90.00
#
_symmetry.space_group_name_H-M   'P 1'
#
loop_
_entity.id
_entity.type
_entity.pdbx_description
1 polymer ?
#
loop_
_entity_poly.entity_id
_entity_poly.type
_entity_poly.pdbx_seq_one_letter_code
_entity_poly.pdbx_strand_id
1 'polypeptide(L)'
;MSIQESADIDRGAIEDLVDEYQSRPRNERMDMKEAGVRQQFINPLLRALGWDTTKDQVKPEQRTLVGDVDYALSLNGREQFFIEAKSFSEDLDGTRRLSSGEKQSYVEQAIDYAWHQGCDWAILTNFAELRLYFTHVNKDNLEKGRIFTLTVDDYTTEEGLEQLSQLSKQAVADGSLERLERARERDSVTVEILNVLSEARTRLTRDVHESHPELSLDELRDGVQRILDRLVVMRVAEDRGVIPADTLLSTAELWEQKTINPDVRTLVRDLKNAFRDFDSVYNSELFAEHPCEDYDISNDVLLDIIDSLYDYNFSYIDADVLGRIYEDYLGHAIEDKSEDLELVEHQDERREEGIYYTPVPVVEYIVDSTLGERIEGIMNNVREELDQDDPDFESARAEFDKIEEITVLDVTCGSGSFLIKAFDLLVDAYEEYQELAKSANKSANGGMNVLSYSEDQTIPNDYKQDILRNNIYGVDLDYQATEIATVNLLLKALEKGEKLPSILEDNIRPGNSLLNGSPEEVAEVLDVSVEEAEEMGAMEWEEEFEDIFEEYGGFDVIVGNPPWGAELEAYEEWLESDHGYELATGQYDSYELFLELGGDLLREGGTLGFIIPDSIFNEDSVPLRSWLAEDHQLDRVHKLGEGLFDNVFAATAIVQYTNQQPRDDQEIEVSILQKEDRKKIIGAGGGALKSIIEDKKHITKQSRFTENEDYVFDIWAGVEDHQILDAMEADTVDWSEVVDNGRGDETGKEGEILKCPYCMEWSPFPQNRAESKGGGYYPKVCDHCGEEFEFEDAISTRRIVKQEPTEECDTPIYFGEHVNRYRTSDNAYIDKDVEGVGLKDDWRFEPPKLLIREAGVGFYATVDYTDARCLKSVMSFRPKEDREEPFEKYDLEYFLGFLNTRAMLYYYAKVKGIVEWQSFPRHPQSFIMSLPIPEIDFDDPDEREDYEEFVELVRKATSDDQQIDEELDWEIERAALDLYGIPDENRPRIWNELKKLQRLRIVRELFPDAGSE
;
A
#
# COMPACT_ATOMS: atom_id res chain seq x y z
N MET A 1 -15.40 15.37 -11.21
CA MET A 1 -16.12 16.28 -10.29
C MET A 1 -16.93 17.28 -11.11
N SER A 2 -18.13 17.67 -10.65
CA SER A 2 -18.95 18.70 -11.29
C SER A 2 -18.49 20.10 -10.93
N ILE A 3 -18.47 20.97 -11.93
CA ILE A 3 -18.01 22.37 -11.92
C ILE A 3 -18.71 23.19 -10.83
N GLN A 4 -17.98 23.57 -9.79
CA GLN A 4 -18.27 24.77 -9.01
C GLN A 4 -17.77 25.98 -9.83
N GLU A 5 -18.59 27.02 -9.91
CA GLU A 5 -18.33 28.26 -10.65
C GLU A 5 -16.94 28.83 -10.31
N SER A 6 -16.03 28.82 -11.29
CA SER A 6 -14.67 29.37 -11.20
C SER A 6 -14.72 30.88 -10.89
N ALA A 7 -14.47 31.28 -9.65
CA ALA A 7 -14.49 32.67 -9.22
C ALA A 7 -13.15 33.43 -9.45
N ASP A 8 -12.14 32.81 -10.06
CA ASP A 8 -10.75 33.30 -9.99
C ASP A 8 -10.22 34.09 -11.20
N ILE A 9 -10.97 34.20 -12.30
CA ILE A 9 -10.54 34.97 -13.48
C ILE A 9 -11.61 35.95 -13.95
N ASP A 10 -11.21 37.16 -14.35
CA ASP A 10 -12.12 38.18 -14.90
C ASP A 10 -12.43 37.88 -16.36
N ARG A 11 -13.44 37.03 -16.58
CA ARG A 11 -13.89 36.62 -17.92
C ARG A 11 -14.25 37.80 -18.82
N GLY A 12 -14.88 38.85 -18.26
CA GLY A 12 -15.26 40.03 -19.03
C GLY A 12 -14.05 40.82 -19.52
N ALA A 13 -13.01 40.95 -18.69
CA ALA A 13 -11.75 41.56 -19.10
C ALA A 13 -11.01 40.75 -20.17
N ILE A 14 -11.06 39.41 -20.11
CA ILE A 14 -10.48 38.54 -21.15
C ILE A 14 -11.24 38.70 -22.48
N GLU A 15 -12.57 38.70 -22.46
CA GLU A 15 -13.41 38.95 -23.63
C GLU A 15 -13.12 40.32 -24.27
N ASP A 16 -13.00 41.38 -23.46
CA ASP A 16 -12.66 42.73 -23.95
C ASP A 16 -11.28 42.77 -24.65
N LEU A 17 -10.29 42.01 -24.15
CA LEU A 17 -8.96 41.91 -24.76
C LEU A 17 -8.98 41.15 -26.08
N VAL A 18 -9.77 40.09 -26.17
CA VAL A 18 -9.98 39.32 -27.40
C VAL A 18 -10.68 40.19 -28.44
N ASP A 19 -11.72 40.92 -28.05
CA ASP A 19 -12.41 41.89 -28.93
C ASP A 19 -11.49 43.04 -29.38
N GLU A 20 -10.63 43.56 -28.48
CA GLU A 20 -9.64 44.57 -28.84
C GLU A 20 -8.63 44.02 -29.86
N TYR A 21 -8.16 42.79 -29.67
CA TYR A 21 -7.28 42.15 -30.63
C TYR A 21 -7.99 41.95 -31.97
N GLN A 22 -9.17 41.34 -31.96
CA GLN A 22 -9.94 41.00 -33.16
C GLN A 22 -10.41 42.23 -33.96
N SER A 23 -10.73 43.35 -33.29
CA SER A 23 -11.15 44.60 -33.94
C SER A 23 -10.01 45.35 -34.66
N ARG A 24 -8.75 45.08 -34.30
CA ARG A 24 -7.58 45.71 -34.95
C ARG A 24 -7.31 45.14 -36.35
N PRO A 25 -7.11 46.00 -37.37
CA PRO A 25 -6.69 45.56 -38.70
C PRO A 25 -5.35 44.80 -38.67
N ARG A 26 -5.21 43.77 -39.51
CA ARG A 26 -4.00 42.92 -39.57
C ARG A 26 -2.69 43.71 -39.76
N ASN A 27 -2.71 44.79 -40.55
CA ASN A 27 -1.55 45.67 -40.73
C ASN A 27 -1.15 46.39 -39.43
N GLU A 28 -2.12 46.82 -38.63
CA GLU A 28 -1.84 47.46 -37.33
C GLU A 28 -1.32 46.48 -36.29
N ARG A 29 -1.78 45.22 -36.33
CA ARG A 29 -1.22 44.15 -35.50
C ARG A 29 0.24 43.85 -35.88
N MET A 30 0.51 43.71 -37.17
CA MET A 30 1.86 43.40 -37.67
C MET A 30 2.88 44.52 -37.43
N ASP A 31 2.42 45.78 -37.34
CA ASP A 31 3.28 46.93 -37.03
C ASP A 31 3.51 47.12 -35.51
N MET A 32 2.80 46.37 -34.65
CA MET A 32 2.93 46.50 -33.20
C MET A 32 4.21 45.82 -32.70
N LYS A 33 5.06 46.60 -32.03
CA LYS A 33 6.27 46.09 -31.39
C LYS A 33 5.95 45.34 -30.10
N GLU A 34 6.85 44.44 -29.70
CA GLU A 34 6.77 43.62 -28.48
C GLU A 34 6.41 44.43 -27.22
N ALA A 35 7.06 45.58 -26.98
CA ALA A 35 6.72 46.47 -25.86
C ALA A 35 5.25 46.96 -25.89
N GLY A 36 4.67 47.13 -27.09
CA GLY A 36 3.26 47.47 -27.26
C GLY A 36 2.34 46.30 -26.94
N VAL A 37 2.69 45.08 -27.37
CA VAL A 37 1.97 43.84 -27.05
C VAL A 37 1.98 43.59 -25.55
N ARG A 38 3.15 43.73 -24.92
CA ARG A 38 3.36 43.65 -23.47
C ARG A 38 2.43 44.59 -22.70
N GLN A 39 2.39 45.87 -23.07
CA GLN A 39 1.60 46.89 -22.36
C GLN A 39 0.10 46.81 -22.60
N GLN A 40 -0.33 46.51 -23.83
CA GLN A 40 -1.75 46.60 -24.23
C GLN A 40 -2.49 45.27 -24.11
N PHE A 41 -1.78 44.14 -24.06
CA PHE A 41 -2.42 42.81 -24.08
C PHE A 41 -1.93 41.89 -22.96
N ILE A 42 -0.62 41.67 -22.82
CA ILE A 42 -0.09 40.72 -21.82
C ILE A 42 -0.32 41.25 -20.39
N ASN A 43 0.01 42.51 -20.11
CA ASN A 43 -0.21 43.10 -18.78
C ASN A 43 -1.69 43.11 -18.35
N PRO A 44 -2.65 43.50 -19.23
CA PRO A 44 -4.07 43.33 -18.94
C PRO A 44 -4.50 41.87 -18.74
N LEU A 45 -3.99 40.92 -19.53
CA LEU A 45 -4.29 39.50 -19.37
C LEU A 45 -3.84 38.98 -17.99
N LEU A 46 -2.61 39.31 -17.57
CA LEU A 46 -2.11 38.95 -16.24
C LEU A 46 -2.99 39.53 -15.12
N ARG A 47 -3.49 40.76 -15.27
CA ARG A 47 -4.43 41.34 -14.30
C ARG A 47 -5.77 40.62 -14.27
N ALA A 48 -6.28 40.20 -15.43
CA ALA A 48 -7.51 39.42 -15.52
C ALA A 48 -7.36 38.03 -14.86
N LEU A 49 -6.14 37.50 -14.82
CA LEU A 49 -5.74 36.29 -14.08
C LEU A 49 -5.43 36.53 -12.59
N GLY A 50 -5.66 37.75 -12.08
CA GLY A 50 -5.46 38.09 -10.66
C GLY A 50 -4.04 38.51 -10.27
N TRP A 51 -3.10 38.64 -11.23
CA TRP A 51 -1.73 39.08 -10.97
C TRP A 51 -1.60 40.61 -10.98
N ASP A 52 -1.12 41.18 -9.88
CA ASP A 52 -0.93 42.62 -9.74
C ASP A 52 0.41 43.07 -10.34
N THR A 53 0.36 43.62 -11.56
CA THR A 53 1.53 44.12 -12.30
C THR A 53 2.15 45.39 -11.72
N THR A 54 1.70 45.88 -10.56
CA THR A 54 2.23 47.06 -9.88
C THR A 54 2.91 46.77 -8.54
N LYS A 55 2.91 45.52 -8.09
CA LYS A 55 3.58 45.05 -6.85
C LYS A 55 4.76 44.13 -7.19
N ASP A 56 5.57 43.76 -6.19
CA ASP A 56 6.72 42.84 -6.29
C ASP A 56 6.36 41.40 -6.74
N GLN A 57 5.11 41.16 -7.14
CA GLN A 57 4.56 39.88 -7.62
C GLN A 57 4.78 39.65 -9.12
N VAL A 58 4.94 40.71 -9.91
CA VAL A 58 5.33 40.62 -11.32
C VAL A 58 6.55 41.50 -11.50
N LYS A 59 7.72 40.86 -11.69
CA LYS A 59 8.99 41.54 -11.89
C LYS A 59 9.26 41.68 -13.40
N PRO A 60 9.09 42.88 -13.99
CA PRO A 60 9.44 43.08 -15.39
C PRO A 60 10.96 43.16 -15.57
N GLU A 61 11.48 42.63 -16.68
CA GLU A 61 12.89 42.73 -17.07
C GLU A 61 13.85 42.19 -15.98
N GLN A 62 13.58 40.97 -15.51
CA GLN A 62 14.43 40.29 -14.53
C GLN A 62 15.70 39.79 -15.21
N ARG A 63 16.86 40.10 -14.61
CA ARG A 63 18.16 39.65 -15.10
C ARG A 63 18.42 38.22 -14.63
N THR A 64 18.52 37.29 -15.56
CA THR A 64 18.90 35.89 -15.34
C THR A 64 20.38 35.68 -15.68
N LEU A 65 20.90 34.48 -15.42
CA LEU A 65 22.29 34.11 -15.76
C LEU A 65 22.57 34.12 -17.27
N VAL A 66 21.52 33.95 -18.10
CA VAL A 66 21.62 33.76 -19.56
C VAL A 66 21.06 34.97 -20.35
N GLY A 67 20.36 35.90 -19.69
CA GLY A 67 19.82 37.11 -20.33
C GLY A 67 18.81 37.86 -19.47
N ASP A 68 18.09 38.82 -20.05
CA ASP A 68 16.97 39.48 -19.38
C ASP A 68 15.66 38.83 -19.87
N VAL A 69 14.80 38.40 -18.94
CA VAL A 69 13.48 37.80 -19.22
C VAL A 69 12.37 38.84 -19.02
N ASP A 70 11.32 38.80 -19.85
CA ASP A 70 10.31 39.86 -19.89
C ASP A 70 9.51 39.99 -18.59
N TYR A 71 9.11 38.85 -18.00
CA TYR A 71 8.42 38.82 -16.71
C TYR A 71 8.83 37.59 -15.90
N ALA A 72 8.98 37.79 -14.59
CA ALA A 72 8.93 36.72 -13.60
C ALA A 72 7.71 36.94 -12.70
N LEU A 73 6.91 35.91 -12.49
CA LEU A 73 5.76 35.96 -11.59
C LEU A 73 6.12 35.26 -10.30
N SER A 74 5.97 35.96 -9.18
CA SER A 74 6.40 35.48 -7.86
C SER A 74 5.23 35.41 -6.90
N LEU A 75 5.18 34.33 -6.13
CA LEU A 75 4.25 34.14 -5.01
C LEU A 75 5.06 33.83 -3.76
N ASN A 76 4.74 34.48 -2.64
CA ASN A 76 5.44 34.33 -1.34
C ASN A 76 6.99 34.44 -1.42
N GLY A 77 7.51 35.21 -2.38
CA GLY A 77 8.94 35.41 -2.57
C GLY A 77 9.65 34.39 -3.45
N ARG A 78 8.95 33.37 -3.97
CA ARG A 78 9.45 32.39 -4.95
C ARG A 78 8.85 32.61 -6.33
N GLU A 79 9.67 32.56 -7.38
CA GLU A 79 9.24 32.60 -8.78
C GLU A 79 8.44 31.33 -9.14
N GLN A 80 7.27 31.50 -9.75
CA GLN A 80 6.32 30.42 -10.08
C GLN A 80 6.40 30.03 -11.56
N PHE A 81 6.52 31.03 -12.44
CA PHE A 81 6.78 30.84 -13.86
C PHE A 81 7.36 32.12 -14.47
N PHE A 82 8.11 31.94 -15.55
CA PHE A 82 8.68 33.02 -16.34
C PHE A 82 7.91 33.18 -17.65
N ILE A 83 7.80 34.42 -18.12
CA ILE A 83 7.15 34.73 -19.41
C ILE A 83 8.14 35.39 -20.34
N GLU A 84 8.33 34.77 -21.51
CA GLU A 84 9.02 35.36 -22.66
C GLU A 84 7.97 35.87 -23.66
N ALA A 85 8.01 37.16 -23.97
CA ALA A 85 7.04 37.81 -24.84
C ALA A 85 7.61 38.07 -26.24
N LYS A 86 6.79 37.93 -27.28
CA LYS A 86 7.12 38.31 -28.67
C LYS A 86 6.09 39.27 -29.25
N SER A 87 6.41 39.91 -30.37
CA SER A 87 5.43 40.73 -31.10
C SER A 87 4.43 39.86 -31.86
N PHE A 88 3.26 40.41 -32.21
CA PHE A 88 2.23 39.72 -33.02
C PHE A 88 2.72 39.21 -34.39
N SER A 89 3.83 39.75 -34.89
CA SER A 89 4.41 39.40 -36.19
C SER A 89 5.40 38.23 -36.13
N GLU A 90 5.88 37.88 -34.95
CA GLU A 90 6.84 36.80 -34.74
C GLU A 90 6.10 35.46 -34.62
N ASP A 91 6.68 34.45 -35.25
CA ASP A 91 6.29 33.05 -35.12
C ASP A 91 6.95 32.48 -33.87
N LEU A 92 6.19 31.83 -32.98
CA LEU A 92 6.73 31.27 -31.74
C LEU A 92 7.67 30.09 -32.00
N ASP A 93 7.60 29.45 -33.18
CA ASP A 93 8.56 28.44 -33.64
C ASP A 93 9.82 29.05 -34.30
N GLY A 94 9.97 30.38 -34.19
CA GLY A 94 11.11 31.12 -34.72
C GLY A 94 12.41 30.96 -33.93
N THR A 95 13.46 31.63 -34.42
CA THR A 95 14.80 31.60 -33.82
C THR A 95 15.37 33.01 -33.70
N ARG A 96 16.07 33.30 -32.61
CA ARG A 96 16.95 34.46 -32.50
C ARG A 96 18.39 34.12 -32.85
N ARG A 97 19.19 35.15 -33.12
CA ARG A 97 20.62 35.01 -33.37
C ARG A 97 21.40 35.53 -32.18
N LEU A 98 22.23 34.68 -31.58
CA LEU A 98 23.08 35.02 -30.44
C LEU A 98 24.30 35.83 -30.89
N SER A 99 24.97 36.49 -29.94
CA SER A 99 26.23 37.20 -30.17
C SER A 99 27.37 36.28 -30.61
N SER A 100 27.30 34.97 -30.29
CA SER A 100 28.21 33.91 -30.78
C SER A 100 28.03 33.63 -32.28
N GLY A 101 26.89 34.03 -32.85
CA GLY A 101 26.52 33.77 -34.25
C GLY A 101 25.61 32.56 -34.44
N GLU A 102 25.42 31.75 -33.40
CA GLU A 102 24.49 30.60 -33.34
C GLU A 102 23.03 31.04 -33.33
N LYS A 103 22.15 30.10 -33.68
CA LYS A 103 20.70 30.28 -33.64
C LYS A 103 20.16 29.56 -32.42
N GLN A 104 19.32 30.24 -31.65
CA GLN A 104 18.59 29.68 -30.52
C GLN A 104 17.11 29.77 -30.84
N SER A 105 16.33 28.71 -30.58
CA SER A 105 14.87 28.78 -30.76
C SER A 105 14.23 29.66 -29.67
N TYR A 106 13.04 30.21 -29.93
CA TYR A 106 12.33 30.97 -28.89
C TYR A 106 11.82 30.07 -27.76
N VAL A 107 11.55 28.79 -28.05
CA VAL A 107 11.18 27.78 -27.06
C VAL A 107 12.34 27.50 -26.11
N GLU A 108 13.52 27.22 -26.67
CA GLU A 108 14.77 27.05 -25.93
C GLU A 108 15.08 28.28 -25.09
N GLN A 109 14.91 29.49 -25.63
CA GLN A 109 15.09 30.72 -24.88
C GLN A 109 14.16 30.81 -23.64
N ALA A 110 12.88 30.48 -23.78
CA ALA A 110 11.91 30.57 -22.69
C ALA A 110 12.20 29.51 -21.60
N ILE A 111 12.50 28.28 -22.02
CA ILE A 111 12.85 27.17 -21.12
C ILE A 111 14.16 27.48 -20.40
N ASP A 112 15.20 27.92 -21.10
CA ASP A 112 16.50 28.26 -20.49
C ASP A 112 16.36 29.34 -19.42
N TYR A 113 15.55 30.39 -19.66
CA TYR A 113 15.37 31.46 -18.68
C TYR A 113 14.70 31.00 -17.40
N ALA A 114 13.67 30.16 -17.49
CA ALA A 114 13.01 29.58 -16.33
C ALA A 114 13.94 28.59 -15.61
N TRP A 115 14.59 27.69 -16.37
CA TRP A 115 15.46 26.64 -15.85
C TRP A 115 16.66 27.21 -15.07
N HIS A 116 17.37 28.21 -15.61
CA HIS A 116 18.53 28.83 -14.94
C HIS A 116 18.17 29.66 -13.70
N GLN A 117 16.89 29.82 -13.38
CA GLN A 117 16.40 30.55 -12.21
C GLN A 117 15.71 29.63 -11.20
N GLY A 118 15.75 28.31 -11.40
CA GLY A 118 15.14 27.39 -10.45
C GLY A 118 13.64 27.21 -10.61
N CYS A 119 13.08 27.46 -11.81
CA CYS A 119 11.64 27.51 -12.02
C CYS A 119 11.19 26.52 -13.10
N ASP A 120 10.20 25.70 -12.77
CA ASP A 120 9.78 24.53 -13.56
C ASP A 120 8.91 24.87 -14.77
N TRP A 121 8.50 26.13 -14.87
CA TRP A 121 7.45 26.57 -15.78
C TRP A 121 7.86 27.80 -16.58
N ALA A 122 7.71 27.69 -17.90
CA ALA A 122 7.94 28.77 -18.85
C ALA A 122 6.71 29.02 -19.71
N ILE A 123 6.37 30.29 -19.92
CA ILE A 123 5.34 30.72 -20.86
C ILE A 123 6.02 31.45 -22.02
N LEU A 124 5.73 31.00 -23.23
CA LEU A 124 6.10 31.70 -24.45
C LEU A 124 4.83 32.26 -25.09
N THR A 125 4.76 33.58 -25.28
CA THR A 125 3.53 34.18 -25.82
C THR A 125 3.76 35.44 -26.66
N ASN A 126 2.92 35.60 -27.69
CA ASN A 126 2.74 36.87 -28.40
C ASN A 126 1.29 37.38 -28.24
N PHE A 127 0.56 36.90 -27.24
CA PHE A 127 -0.89 37.06 -27.01
C PHE A 127 -1.82 36.48 -28.09
N ALA A 128 -1.43 36.47 -29.37
CA ALA A 128 -2.17 35.74 -30.40
C ALA A 128 -2.13 34.22 -30.14
N GLU A 129 -1.03 33.77 -29.56
CA GLU A 129 -0.76 32.42 -29.10
C GLU A 129 -0.03 32.47 -27.74
N LEU A 130 -0.38 31.57 -26.84
CA LEU A 130 0.24 31.35 -25.54
C LEU A 130 0.53 29.86 -25.38
N ARG A 131 1.78 29.54 -25.06
CA ARG A 131 2.23 28.16 -24.82
C ARG A 131 2.78 28.06 -23.40
N LEU A 132 2.30 27.06 -22.66
CA LEU A 132 2.88 26.68 -21.38
C LEU A 132 3.84 25.49 -21.60
N TYR A 133 5.05 25.64 -21.09
CA TYR A 133 6.09 24.62 -21.12
C TYR A 133 6.49 24.26 -19.69
N PHE A 134 6.64 22.97 -19.44
CA PHE A 134 7.46 22.46 -18.35
C PHE A 134 8.91 22.40 -18.81
N THR A 135 9.81 22.87 -17.98
CA THR A 135 11.22 23.07 -18.37
C THR A 135 12.03 21.79 -18.37
N HIS A 136 11.59 20.74 -17.65
CA HIS A 136 12.33 19.48 -17.49
C HIS A 136 12.12 18.56 -18.68
N VAL A 137 12.79 18.87 -19.78
CA VAL A 137 12.81 18.06 -21.00
C VAL A 137 14.17 18.08 -21.67
N ASN A 138 14.53 16.97 -22.30
CA ASN A 138 15.77 16.86 -23.07
C ASN A 138 15.85 17.98 -24.12
N LYS A 139 17.02 18.61 -24.24
CA LYS A 139 17.29 19.74 -25.15
C LYS A 139 17.06 19.41 -26.62
N ASP A 140 17.20 18.15 -27.01
CA ASP A 140 16.92 17.68 -28.37
C ASP A 140 15.41 17.48 -28.64
N ASN A 141 14.57 17.55 -27.60
CA ASN A 141 13.12 17.32 -27.72
C ASN A 141 12.28 18.25 -26.82
N LEU A 142 12.54 19.56 -26.91
CA LEU A 142 11.83 20.61 -26.15
C LEU A 142 10.29 20.58 -26.32
N GLU A 143 9.79 20.02 -27.42
CA GLU A 143 8.36 19.91 -27.70
C GLU A 143 7.62 18.97 -26.73
N LYS A 144 8.30 17.96 -26.17
CA LYS A 144 7.75 17.15 -25.07
C LYS A 144 7.34 18.04 -23.90
N GLY A 145 8.04 19.18 -23.70
CA GLY A 145 7.84 20.15 -22.62
C GLY A 145 6.47 20.83 -22.65
N ARG A 146 5.80 20.84 -23.80
CA ARG A 146 4.58 21.63 -24.00
C ARG A 146 3.37 20.98 -23.32
N ILE A 147 2.74 21.71 -22.41
CA ILE A 147 1.50 21.28 -21.72
C ILE A 147 0.29 21.55 -22.59
N PHE A 148 0.12 22.81 -22.98
CA PHE A 148 -0.97 23.24 -23.84
C PHE A 148 -0.57 24.48 -24.64
N THR A 149 -1.30 24.68 -25.72
CA THR A 149 -1.25 25.88 -26.54
C THR A 149 -2.65 26.47 -26.61
N LEU A 150 -2.75 27.76 -26.36
CA LEU A 150 -3.96 28.53 -26.53
C LEU A 150 -3.77 29.58 -27.62
N THR A 151 -4.65 29.57 -28.61
CA THR A 151 -4.79 30.70 -29.53
C THR A 151 -5.76 31.72 -28.96
N VAL A 152 -5.72 32.95 -29.47
CA VAL A 152 -6.61 34.04 -29.02
C VAL A 152 -8.10 33.70 -29.12
N ASP A 153 -8.50 32.84 -30.06
CA ASP A 153 -9.89 32.43 -30.22
C ASP A 153 -10.30 31.46 -29.09
N ASP A 154 -9.35 30.69 -28.55
CA ASP A 154 -9.56 29.74 -27.46
C ASP A 154 -9.81 30.45 -26.12
N TYR A 155 -9.31 31.68 -25.94
CA TYR A 155 -9.41 32.46 -24.69
C TYR A 155 -10.86 32.73 -24.23
N THR A 156 -11.84 32.61 -25.14
CA THR A 156 -13.28 32.81 -24.85
C THR A 156 -14.08 31.51 -24.80
N THR A 157 -13.44 30.37 -25.06
CA THR A 157 -14.07 29.05 -24.97
C THR A 157 -14.08 28.54 -23.54
N GLU A 158 -14.99 27.62 -23.19
CA GLU A 158 -15.00 27.03 -21.84
C GLU A 158 -13.69 26.30 -21.51
N GLU A 159 -13.16 25.52 -22.46
CA GLU A 159 -11.90 24.78 -22.32
C GLU A 159 -10.69 25.72 -22.19
N GLY A 160 -10.60 26.77 -23.02
CA GLY A 160 -9.50 27.71 -22.94
C GLY A 160 -9.54 28.59 -21.69
N LEU A 161 -10.74 28.93 -21.18
CA LEU A 161 -10.91 29.60 -19.89
C LEU A 161 -10.49 28.69 -18.73
N GLU A 162 -10.78 27.39 -18.80
CA GLU A 162 -10.31 26.41 -17.82
C GLU A 162 -8.77 26.34 -17.80
N GLN A 163 -8.12 26.23 -18.96
CA GLN A 163 -6.65 26.23 -19.06
C GLN A 163 -6.01 27.55 -18.58
N LEU A 164 -6.59 28.70 -18.94
CA LEU A 164 -6.14 30.01 -18.43
C LEU A 164 -6.31 30.11 -16.91
N SER A 165 -7.39 29.55 -16.35
CA SER A 165 -7.63 29.59 -14.90
C SER A 165 -6.55 28.86 -14.10
N GLN A 166 -5.90 27.83 -14.67
CA GLN A 166 -4.78 27.14 -14.04
C GLN A 166 -3.57 28.07 -13.83
N LEU A 167 -3.43 29.13 -14.63
CA LEU A 167 -2.38 30.15 -14.52
C LEU A 167 -2.79 31.36 -13.66
N SER A 168 -4.01 31.35 -13.11
CA SER A 168 -4.48 32.40 -12.21
C SER A 168 -3.72 32.38 -10.89
N LYS A 169 -3.59 33.55 -10.27
CA LYS A 169 -2.83 33.68 -9.02
C LYS A 169 -3.36 32.76 -7.91
N GLN A 170 -4.68 32.65 -7.78
CA GLN A 170 -5.31 31.82 -6.76
C GLN A 170 -5.09 30.33 -7.05
N ALA A 171 -5.31 29.89 -8.30
CA ALA A 171 -5.08 28.50 -8.67
C ALA A 171 -3.63 28.07 -8.46
N VAL A 172 -2.67 28.95 -8.77
CA VAL A 172 -1.24 28.72 -8.53
C VAL A 172 -0.94 28.65 -7.03
N ALA A 173 -1.55 29.50 -6.21
CA ALA A 173 -1.44 29.40 -4.75
C ALA A 173 -2.03 28.09 -4.19
N ASP A 174 -3.07 27.57 -4.85
CA ASP A 174 -3.76 26.33 -4.48
C ASP A 174 -3.14 25.09 -5.16
N GLY A 175 -1.94 25.21 -5.72
CA GLY A 175 -1.16 24.09 -6.24
C GLY A 175 -1.53 23.63 -7.66
N SER A 176 -2.01 24.52 -8.55
CA SER A 176 -2.39 24.16 -9.92
C SER A 176 -1.23 23.65 -10.76
N LEU A 177 -0.05 24.25 -10.62
CA LEU A 177 1.13 23.89 -11.40
C LEU A 177 1.66 22.53 -10.97
N GLU A 178 1.74 22.27 -9.67
CA GLU A 178 2.12 20.99 -9.07
C GLU A 178 1.18 19.87 -9.50
N ARG A 179 -0.13 20.15 -9.63
CA ARG A 179 -1.10 19.19 -10.21
C ARG A 179 -0.85 18.93 -11.69
N LEU A 180 -0.53 19.96 -12.48
CA LEU A 180 -0.19 19.81 -13.90
C LEU A 180 1.12 19.01 -14.09
N GLU A 181 2.09 19.19 -13.20
CA GLU A 181 3.33 18.40 -13.15
C GLU A 181 3.05 16.94 -12.80
N ARG A 182 2.30 16.67 -11.72
CA ARG A 182 1.98 15.30 -11.29
C ARG A 182 1.21 14.51 -12.36
N ALA A 183 0.40 15.18 -13.17
CA ALA A 183 -0.34 14.56 -14.26
C ALA A 183 0.55 14.15 -15.46
N ARG A 184 1.82 14.57 -15.49
CA ARG A 184 2.64 14.62 -16.71
C ARG A 184 3.56 13.41 -16.92
N GLU A 185 3.15 12.21 -16.50
CA GLU A 185 3.93 10.97 -16.66
C GLU A 185 5.30 11.02 -15.97
N ARG A 186 5.33 11.04 -14.63
CA ARG A 186 6.55 10.77 -13.82
C ARG A 186 7.26 9.48 -14.25
N ASP A 187 6.50 8.49 -14.73
CA ASP A 187 7.04 7.21 -15.21
C ASP A 187 7.93 7.36 -16.46
N SER A 188 7.63 8.32 -17.36
CA SER A 188 8.37 8.47 -18.63
C SER A 188 9.80 8.96 -18.42
N VAL A 189 10.01 9.90 -17.49
CA VAL A 189 11.34 10.45 -17.15
C VAL A 189 12.13 9.44 -16.32
N THR A 190 11.46 8.74 -15.40
CA THR A 190 12.05 7.66 -14.58
C THR A 190 12.60 6.55 -15.48
N VAL A 191 11.82 6.08 -16.45
CA VAL A 191 12.24 5.06 -17.42
C VAL A 191 13.37 5.57 -18.33
N GLU A 192 13.36 6.84 -18.75
CA GLU A 192 14.43 7.41 -19.59
C GLU A 192 15.78 7.44 -18.85
N ILE A 193 15.80 7.84 -17.58
CA ILE A 193 17.03 7.87 -16.76
C ILE A 193 17.50 6.47 -16.38
N LEU A 194 16.56 5.57 -16.04
CA LEU A 194 16.85 4.16 -15.79
C LEU A 194 17.60 3.52 -16.96
N ASN A 195 17.16 3.77 -18.18
CA ASN A 195 17.82 3.28 -19.38
C ASN A 195 19.25 3.84 -19.50
N VAL A 196 19.46 5.10 -19.17
CA VAL A 196 20.78 5.75 -19.22
C VAL A 196 21.74 5.14 -18.21
N LEU A 197 21.31 4.97 -16.95
CA LEU A 197 22.14 4.35 -15.92
C LEU A 197 22.43 2.88 -16.24
N SER A 198 21.44 2.13 -16.71
CA SER A 198 21.58 0.72 -17.11
C SER A 198 22.55 0.56 -18.29
N GLU A 199 22.47 1.45 -19.28
CA GLU A 199 23.38 1.44 -20.41
C GLU A 199 24.81 1.84 -19.99
N ALA A 200 24.95 2.81 -19.07
CA ALA A 200 26.24 3.17 -18.48
C ALA A 200 26.88 1.98 -17.75
N ARG A 201 26.11 1.24 -16.93
CA ARG A 201 26.57 0.04 -16.23
C ARG A 201 26.98 -1.07 -17.16
N THR A 202 26.19 -1.34 -18.19
CA THR A 202 26.53 -2.35 -19.22
C THR A 202 27.88 -2.04 -19.85
N ARG A 203 28.05 -0.78 -20.27
CA ARG A 203 29.28 -0.33 -20.94
C ARG A 203 30.48 -0.41 -20.01
N LEU A 204 30.33 0.06 -18.77
CA LEU A 204 31.40 0.06 -17.78
C LEU A 204 31.79 -1.36 -17.37
N THR A 205 30.81 -2.24 -17.13
CA THR A 205 31.04 -3.65 -16.80
C THR A 205 31.83 -4.36 -17.88
N ARG A 206 31.42 -4.23 -19.14
CA ARG A 206 32.11 -4.86 -20.26
C ARG A 206 33.54 -4.35 -20.40
N ASP A 207 33.73 -3.04 -20.32
CA ASP A 207 35.05 -2.40 -20.49
C ASP A 207 36.02 -2.82 -19.38
N VAL A 208 35.57 -2.80 -18.12
CA VAL A 208 36.37 -3.23 -16.96
C VAL A 208 36.65 -4.73 -17.00
N HIS A 209 35.69 -5.57 -17.40
CA HIS A 209 35.92 -7.01 -17.53
C HIS A 209 36.95 -7.34 -18.63
N GLU A 210 36.91 -6.63 -19.76
CA GLU A 210 37.87 -6.80 -20.85
C GLU A 210 39.30 -6.39 -20.43
N SER A 211 39.43 -5.33 -19.62
CA SER A 211 40.73 -4.83 -19.16
C SER A 211 41.27 -5.56 -17.92
N HIS A 212 40.38 -6.09 -17.08
CA HIS A 212 40.67 -6.79 -15.82
C HIS A 212 39.98 -8.15 -15.72
N PRO A 213 40.31 -9.13 -16.59
CA PRO A 213 39.71 -10.47 -16.57
C PRO A 213 40.08 -11.29 -15.32
N GLU A 214 41.01 -10.80 -14.48
CA GLU A 214 41.39 -11.40 -13.22
C GLU A 214 40.43 -11.12 -12.06
N LEU A 215 39.54 -10.12 -12.17
CA LEU A 215 38.60 -9.77 -11.11
C LEU A 215 37.54 -10.88 -10.96
N SER A 216 37.20 -11.19 -9.71
CA SER A 216 35.98 -11.96 -9.43
C SER A 216 34.74 -11.17 -9.85
N LEU A 217 33.61 -11.86 -10.02
CA LEU A 217 32.35 -11.21 -10.36
C LEU A 217 31.93 -10.19 -9.27
N ASP A 218 32.20 -10.50 -8.01
CA ASP A 218 31.90 -9.60 -6.88
C ASP A 218 32.76 -8.34 -6.91
N GLU A 219 34.09 -8.47 -7.10
CA GLU A 219 35.01 -7.32 -7.22
C GLU A 219 34.70 -6.46 -8.45
N LEU A 220 34.28 -7.07 -9.56
CA LEU A 220 33.84 -6.37 -10.75
C LEU A 220 32.55 -5.59 -10.48
N ARG A 221 31.55 -6.24 -9.86
CA ARG A 221 30.25 -5.66 -9.54
C ARG A 221 30.39 -4.46 -8.61
N ASP A 222 31.06 -4.64 -7.48
CA ASP A 222 31.32 -3.59 -6.49
C ASP A 222 32.10 -2.41 -7.11
N GLY A 223 33.19 -2.71 -7.83
CA GLY A 223 34.02 -1.66 -8.41
C GLY A 223 33.30 -0.83 -9.49
N VAL A 224 32.51 -1.47 -10.36
CA VAL A 224 31.69 -0.79 -11.38
C VAL A 224 30.61 0.07 -10.71
N GLN A 225 29.93 -0.49 -9.71
CA GLN A 225 28.86 0.17 -8.97
C GLN A 225 29.38 1.45 -8.30
N ARG A 226 30.45 1.32 -7.50
CA ARG A 226 31.04 2.43 -6.77
C ARG A 226 31.51 3.57 -7.68
N ILE A 227 31.93 3.30 -8.92
CA ILE A 227 32.27 4.36 -9.90
C ILE A 227 31.01 5.11 -10.35
N LEU A 228 29.95 4.38 -10.73
CA LEU A 228 28.72 4.99 -11.22
C LEU A 228 28.03 5.80 -10.13
N ASP A 229 28.01 5.28 -8.91
CA ASP A 229 27.43 5.95 -7.74
C ASP A 229 28.10 7.29 -7.47
N ARG A 230 29.44 7.34 -7.54
CA ARG A 230 30.20 8.60 -7.40
C ARG A 230 29.85 9.61 -8.48
N LEU A 231 29.68 9.16 -9.73
CA LEU A 231 29.30 10.04 -10.84
C LEU A 231 27.88 10.58 -10.64
N VAL A 232 26.93 9.72 -10.24
CA VAL A 232 25.53 10.10 -9.98
C VAL A 232 25.45 11.07 -8.79
N VAL A 233 26.08 10.77 -7.66
CA VAL A 233 26.08 11.65 -6.47
C VAL A 233 26.71 13.00 -6.78
N MET A 234 27.85 13.03 -7.49
CA MET A 234 28.44 14.30 -7.93
C MET A 234 27.51 15.07 -8.86
N ARG A 235 26.82 14.40 -9.79
CA ARG A 235 25.86 15.04 -10.69
C ARG A 235 24.67 15.63 -9.93
N VAL A 236 24.13 14.91 -8.96
CA VAL A 236 23.08 15.42 -8.04
C VAL A 236 23.60 16.64 -7.28
N ALA A 237 24.83 16.58 -6.76
CA ALA A 237 25.45 17.66 -6.02
C ALA A 237 25.65 18.93 -6.89
N GLU A 238 25.97 18.79 -8.16
CA GLU A 238 26.07 19.90 -9.11
C GLU A 238 24.72 20.58 -9.32
N ASP A 239 23.68 19.78 -9.57
CA ASP A 239 22.35 20.32 -9.87
C ASP A 239 21.72 21.00 -8.64
N ARG A 240 21.98 20.47 -7.45
CA ARG A 240 21.57 21.10 -6.19
C ARG A 240 22.45 22.29 -5.78
N GLY A 241 23.49 22.61 -6.56
CA GLY A 241 24.40 23.73 -6.29
C GLY A 241 25.29 23.54 -5.06
N VAL A 242 25.40 22.30 -4.58
CA VAL A 242 26.28 21.85 -3.49
C VAL A 242 27.73 21.97 -3.93
N ILE A 243 28.04 21.49 -5.14
CA ILE A 243 29.32 21.73 -5.83
C ILE A 243 29.12 22.66 -7.03
N PRO A 244 30.19 23.27 -7.58
CA PRO A 244 30.08 24.11 -8.77
C PRO A 244 29.41 23.35 -9.94
N ALA A 245 28.53 24.03 -10.67
CA ALA A 245 27.90 23.46 -11.85
C ALA A 245 28.96 23.00 -12.87
N ASP A 246 28.61 21.96 -13.62
CA ASP A 246 29.43 21.38 -14.69
C ASP A 246 30.80 20.88 -14.22
N THR A 247 30.97 20.44 -12.97
CA THR A 247 32.27 19.99 -12.44
C THR A 247 32.78 18.73 -13.17
N LEU A 248 31.94 17.72 -13.37
CA LEU A 248 32.27 16.50 -14.11
C LEU A 248 32.50 16.81 -15.59
N LEU A 249 31.60 17.56 -16.23
CA LEU A 249 31.71 17.96 -17.63
C LEU A 249 32.98 18.80 -17.86
N SER A 250 33.24 19.79 -17.01
CA SER A 250 34.46 20.60 -17.08
C SER A 250 35.72 19.74 -16.89
N THR A 251 35.67 18.71 -16.04
CA THR A 251 36.78 17.78 -15.84
C THR A 251 37.05 16.99 -17.13
N ALA A 252 36.01 16.47 -17.78
CA ALA A 252 36.08 15.80 -19.07
C ALA A 252 36.61 16.72 -20.18
N GLU A 253 36.03 17.90 -20.36
CA GLU A 253 36.45 18.87 -21.39
C GLU A 253 37.91 19.33 -21.19
N LEU A 254 38.30 19.59 -19.93
CA LEU A 254 39.68 19.99 -19.62
C LEU A 254 40.67 18.85 -19.87
N TRP A 255 40.27 17.61 -19.64
CA TRP A 255 41.05 16.44 -19.98
C TRP A 255 41.26 16.37 -21.50
N GLU A 256 40.19 16.44 -22.31
CA GLU A 256 40.29 16.42 -23.77
C GLU A 256 41.20 17.53 -24.33
N GLN A 257 41.07 18.75 -23.79
CA GLN A 257 41.84 19.90 -24.27
C GLN A 257 43.32 19.86 -23.88
N LYS A 258 43.67 19.28 -22.72
CA LYS A 258 45.03 19.33 -22.15
C LYS A 258 45.81 18.04 -22.33
N THR A 259 45.15 16.93 -22.66
CA THR A 259 45.80 15.62 -22.76
C THR A 259 46.59 15.51 -24.06
N ILE A 260 47.91 15.28 -23.93
CA ILE A 260 48.83 15.08 -25.06
C ILE A 260 48.86 13.61 -25.49
N ASN A 261 48.81 12.71 -24.51
CA ASN A 261 48.74 11.27 -24.73
C ASN A 261 47.64 10.67 -23.82
N PRO A 262 46.48 10.31 -24.39
CA PRO A 262 45.37 9.69 -23.67
C PRO A 262 45.75 8.41 -22.91
N ASP A 263 46.73 7.66 -23.42
CA ASP A 263 47.19 6.40 -22.80
C ASP A 263 48.04 6.63 -21.52
N VAL A 264 48.45 7.87 -21.23
CA VAL A 264 49.34 8.21 -20.09
C VAL A 264 48.65 9.11 -19.06
N ARG A 265 47.71 9.95 -19.51
CA ARG A 265 46.79 10.68 -18.66
C ARG A 265 45.40 10.25 -19.09
N THR A 266 44.87 9.24 -18.43
CA THR A 266 43.51 8.73 -18.61
C THR A 266 42.51 9.64 -17.88
N LEU A 267 41.26 9.62 -18.33
CA LEU A 267 40.16 10.40 -17.75
C LEU A 267 39.84 9.90 -16.34
N VAL A 268 39.86 8.59 -16.09
CA VAL A 268 39.67 8.00 -14.76
C VAL A 268 40.63 8.58 -13.72
N ARG A 269 41.88 8.89 -14.10
CA ARG A 269 42.86 9.51 -13.19
C ARG A 269 42.53 10.97 -12.87
N ASP A 270 41.94 11.70 -13.81
CA ASP A 270 41.49 13.07 -13.57
C ASP A 270 40.21 13.08 -12.73
N LEU A 271 39.27 12.15 -12.98
CA LEU A 271 38.08 11.90 -12.14
C LEU A 271 38.46 11.49 -10.72
N LYS A 272 39.50 10.65 -10.54
CA LYS A 272 40.06 10.33 -9.22
C LYS A 272 40.39 11.58 -8.40
N ASN A 273 40.96 12.62 -9.03
CA ASN A 273 41.21 13.87 -8.31
C ASN A 273 39.90 14.59 -7.94
N ALA A 274 38.91 14.58 -8.84
CA ALA A 274 37.59 15.16 -8.55
C ALA A 274 36.89 14.44 -7.40
N PHE A 275 36.98 13.09 -7.34
CA PHE A 275 36.48 12.30 -6.22
C PHE A 275 37.18 12.65 -4.90
N ARG A 276 38.51 12.81 -4.92
CA ARG A 276 39.27 13.22 -3.71
C ARG A 276 38.96 14.65 -3.28
N ASP A 277 38.74 15.55 -4.23
CA ASP A 277 38.32 16.92 -3.93
C ASP A 277 36.93 16.94 -3.30
N PHE A 278 35.98 16.16 -3.83
CA PHE A 278 34.64 15.97 -3.26
C PHE A 278 34.72 15.38 -1.84
N ASP A 279 35.43 14.26 -1.69
CA ASP A 279 35.64 13.56 -0.42
C ASP A 279 36.27 14.46 0.66
N SER A 280 37.19 15.34 0.29
CA SER A 280 37.83 16.25 1.25
C SER A 280 36.86 17.24 1.92
N VAL A 281 35.74 17.54 1.26
CA VAL A 281 34.73 18.48 1.73
C VAL A 281 33.55 17.74 2.35
N TYR A 282 33.09 16.65 1.72
CA TYR A 282 31.86 15.96 2.07
C TYR A 282 32.07 14.64 2.83
N ASN A 283 33.28 14.05 2.80
CA ASN A 283 33.73 12.88 3.59
C ASN A 283 32.69 11.74 3.72
N SER A 284 32.32 11.14 2.60
CA SER A 284 31.40 10.00 2.55
C SER A 284 32.16 8.71 2.26
N GLU A 285 31.84 7.61 2.93
CA GLU A 285 32.44 6.28 2.67
C GLU A 285 32.34 5.84 1.21
N LEU A 286 31.27 6.24 0.51
CA LEU A 286 31.11 6.06 -0.92
C LEU A 286 32.33 6.56 -1.72
N PHE A 287 32.96 7.64 -1.26
CA PHE A 287 34.12 8.26 -1.87
C PHE A 287 35.44 7.89 -1.18
N ALA A 288 35.48 6.95 -0.22
CA ALA A 288 36.71 6.44 0.38
C ALA A 288 37.65 5.80 -0.68
N GLU A 289 38.95 5.67 -0.40
CA GLU A 289 39.89 5.05 -1.36
C GLU A 289 39.47 3.60 -1.68
N HIS A 290 39.33 3.30 -2.97
CA HIS A 290 38.91 1.97 -3.43
C HIS A 290 39.75 1.48 -4.63
N PRO A 291 40.02 0.16 -4.79
CA PRO A 291 40.75 -0.39 -5.94
C PRO A 291 40.17 0.00 -7.30
N CYS A 292 38.86 0.25 -7.39
CA CYS A 292 38.20 0.64 -8.64
C CYS A 292 38.72 1.94 -9.25
N GLU A 293 39.36 2.81 -8.47
CA GLU A 293 39.97 4.05 -8.95
C GLU A 293 41.20 3.85 -9.82
N ASP A 294 41.78 2.65 -9.80
CA ASP A 294 42.97 2.30 -10.57
C ASP A 294 42.65 1.31 -11.71
N TYR A 295 41.36 1.05 -11.98
CA TYR A 295 40.93 0.26 -13.13
C TYR A 295 41.28 0.97 -14.45
N ASP A 296 41.68 0.18 -15.46
CA ASP A 296 41.92 0.67 -16.82
C ASP A 296 40.57 0.75 -17.55
N ILE A 297 40.03 1.96 -17.62
CA ILE A 297 38.72 2.27 -18.21
C ILE A 297 38.93 3.14 -19.44
N SER A 298 38.29 2.75 -20.55
CA SER A 298 38.28 3.49 -21.79
C SER A 298 37.77 4.91 -21.59
N ASN A 299 38.54 5.89 -22.07
CA ASN A 299 38.15 7.29 -21.98
C ASN A 299 36.85 7.56 -22.75
N ASP A 300 36.63 6.88 -23.88
CA ASP A 300 35.40 7.05 -24.68
C ASP A 300 34.17 6.56 -23.90
N VAL A 301 34.30 5.49 -23.11
CA VAL A 301 33.21 4.98 -22.26
C VAL A 301 32.88 6.00 -21.17
N LEU A 302 33.88 6.55 -20.50
CA LEU A 302 33.66 7.56 -19.46
C LEU A 302 33.09 8.87 -19.99
N LEU A 303 33.53 9.33 -21.17
CA LEU A 303 32.98 10.52 -21.83
C LEU A 303 31.50 10.33 -22.17
N ASP A 304 31.15 9.20 -22.80
CA ASP A 304 29.77 8.88 -23.15
C ASP A 304 28.87 8.82 -21.90
N ILE A 305 29.34 8.23 -20.80
CA ILE A 305 28.60 8.15 -19.54
C ILE A 305 28.38 9.56 -18.97
N ILE A 306 29.45 10.37 -18.88
CA ILE A 306 29.35 11.74 -18.37
C ILE A 306 28.37 12.54 -19.22
N ASP A 307 28.52 12.57 -20.54
CA ASP A 307 27.63 13.32 -21.44
C ASP A 307 26.16 12.90 -21.26
N SER A 308 25.90 11.59 -21.17
CA SER A 308 24.54 11.06 -20.98
C SER A 308 23.91 11.49 -19.65
N LEU A 309 24.70 11.65 -18.57
CA LEU A 309 24.21 12.18 -17.30
C LEU A 309 23.84 13.67 -17.37
N TYR A 310 24.46 14.45 -18.27
CA TYR A 310 24.16 15.88 -18.45
C TYR A 310 22.94 16.14 -19.33
N ASP A 311 22.38 15.10 -19.98
CA ASP A 311 21.09 15.19 -20.67
C ASP A 311 19.90 15.40 -19.70
N TYR A 312 20.13 15.16 -18.40
CA TYR A 312 19.12 15.22 -17.35
C TYR A 312 19.55 16.15 -16.21
N ASN A 313 18.55 16.63 -15.46
CA ASN A 313 18.75 17.44 -14.27
C ASN A 313 18.24 16.67 -13.04
N PHE A 314 19.16 16.36 -12.14
CA PHE A 314 18.95 15.57 -10.94
C PHE A 314 18.44 16.38 -9.73
N SER A 315 18.43 17.73 -9.77
CA SER A 315 17.87 18.54 -8.66
C SER A 315 16.35 18.55 -8.63
N TYR A 316 15.70 18.20 -9.74
CA TYR A 316 14.23 18.18 -9.87
C TYR A 316 13.68 16.74 -9.92
N ILE A 317 14.55 15.75 -9.71
CA ILE A 317 14.15 14.38 -9.42
C ILE A 317 13.96 14.33 -7.92
N ASP A 318 12.71 14.15 -7.48
CA ASP A 318 12.41 13.85 -6.08
C ASP A 318 13.35 12.72 -5.62
N ALA A 319 13.94 12.85 -4.43
CA ALA A 319 14.87 11.85 -3.93
C ALA A 319 14.24 10.43 -3.95
N ASP A 320 12.92 10.32 -3.78
CA ASP A 320 12.16 9.07 -3.86
C ASP A 320 12.04 8.51 -5.30
N VAL A 321 12.13 9.35 -6.33
CA VAL A 321 12.24 8.91 -7.73
C VAL A 321 13.67 8.47 -8.01
N LEU A 322 14.65 9.19 -7.47
CA LEU A 322 16.06 8.83 -7.61
C LEU A 322 16.35 7.50 -6.93
N GLY A 323 15.79 7.27 -5.74
CA GLY A 323 15.84 6.00 -5.02
C GLY A 323 15.21 4.87 -5.82
N ARG A 324 13.99 5.04 -6.35
CA ARG A 324 13.35 4.04 -7.24
C ARG A 324 14.14 3.76 -8.51
N ILE A 325 14.69 4.80 -9.16
CA ILE A 325 15.57 4.64 -10.32
C ILE A 325 16.79 3.80 -9.92
N TYR A 326 17.36 4.07 -8.75
CA TYR A 326 18.56 3.41 -8.28
C TYR A 326 18.30 1.96 -7.86
N GLU A 327 17.14 1.69 -7.26
CA GLU A 327 16.63 0.37 -6.92
C GLU A 327 16.40 -0.52 -8.15
N ASP A 328 15.65 0.00 -9.12
CA ASP A 328 15.37 -0.70 -10.38
C ASP A 328 16.67 -0.96 -11.16
N TYR A 329 17.61 0.01 -11.13
CA TYR A 329 18.93 -0.08 -11.72
C TYR A 329 19.84 -1.15 -11.06
N LEU A 330 19.74 -1.32 -9.75
CA LEU A 330 20.52 -2.31 -8.98
C LEU A 330 19.89 -3.71 -9.01
N GLY A 331 18.60 -3.83 -9.32
CA GLY A 331 17.90 -5.11 -9.52
C GLY A 331 18.33 -5.91 -10.75
N HIS A 332 19.16 -5.36 -11.64
CA HIS A 332 19.82 -6.10 -12.72
C HIS A 332 21.15 -6.66 -12.20
N ALA A 333 21.31 -7.99 -12.13
CA ALA A 333 22.60 -8.61 -11.81
C ALA A 333 23.39 -8.94 -13.09
N ILE A 334 24.70 -9.06 -12.95
CA ILE A 334 25.60 -9.42 -14.05
C ILE A 334 25.76 -10.94 -14.00
N GLU A 335 25.23 -11.66 -14.99
CA GLU A 335 25.41 -13.12 -15.10
C GLU A 335 26.49 -13.49 -16.13
N ASP A 336 27.31 -14.49 -15.79
CA ASP A 336 28.24 -15.11 -16.73
C ASP A 336 27.53 -16.20 -17.55
N LYS A 337 27.17 -15.87 -18.81
CA LYS A 337 26.64 -16.83 -19.77
C LYS A 337 27.68 -17.23 -20.82
N SER A 338 28.70 -17.96 -20.38
CA SER A 338 29.50 -18.92 -21.18
C SER A 338 30.29 -18.41 -22.40
N GLU A 339 30.33 -17.11 -22.68
CA GLU A 339 31.32 -16.40 -23.51
C GLU A 339 30.99 -14.89 -23.67
N ASP A 340 29.84 -14.41 -23.17
CA ASP A 340 29.45 -13.00 -23.07
C ASP A 340 28.81 -12.71 -21.69
N LEU A 341 29.19 -11.59 -21.04
CA LEU A 341 28.50 -11.08 -19.84
C LEU A 341 27.18 -10.40 -20.26
N GLU A 342 26.05 -10.84 -19.69
CA GLU A 342 24.75 -10.19 -19.89
C GLU A 342 24.23 -9.66 -18.55
N LEU A 343 23.64 -8.46 -18.55
CA LEU A 343 22.80 -8.01 -17.45
C LEU A 343 21.49 -8.79 -17.53
N VAL A 344 21.15 -9.47 -16.45
CA VAL A 344 19.90 -10.23 -16.32
C VAL A 344 19.04 -9.54 -15.28
N GLU A 345 17.77 -9.37 -15.63
CA GLU A 345 16.76 -8.87 -14.70
C GLU A 345 16.47 -9.95 -13.65
N HIS A 346 16.89 -9.74 -12.40
CA HIS A 346 16.51 -10.61 -11.27
C HIS A 346 15.18 -10.18 -10.64
N GLN A 347 14.35 -9.38 -11.36
CA GLN A 347 13.02 -9.03 -10.88
C GLN A 347 12.16 -10.26 -10.57
N ASP A 348 12.41 -11.39 -11.23
CA ASP A 348 11.65 -12.62 -11.00
C ASP A 348 12.16 -13.40 -9.76
N GLU A 349 13.46 -13.37 -9.43
CA GLU A 349 14.02 -14.07 -8.25
C GLU A 349 13.64 -13.38 -6.93
N ARG A 350 13.73 -12.04 -6.85
CA ARG A 350 13.30 -11.29 -5.65
C ARG A 350 11.81 -11.48 -5.32
N ARG A 351 10.98 -11.71 -6.34
CA ARG A 351 9.54 -11.99 -6.18
C ARG A 351 9.26 -13.42 -5.74
N GLU A 352 10.10 -14.38 -6.15
CA GLU A 352 10.07 -15.77 -5.69
C GLU A 352 10.52 -15.89 -4.22
N GLU A 353 11.38 -14.97 -3.75
CA GLU A 353 11.85 -14.86 -2.35
C GLU A 353 10.97 -13.97 -1.44
N GLY A 354 9.84 -13.47 -1.93
CA GLY A 354 8.87 -12.71 -1.10
C GLY A 354 9.24 -11.25 -0.82
N ILE A 355 10.17 -10.65 -1.58
CA ILE A 355 10.65 -9.27 -1.39
C ILE A 355 9.83 -8.32 -2.28
N TYR A 356 9.04 -7.44 -1.66
CA TYR A 356 8.15 -6.50 -2.36
C TYR A 356 8.35 -5.04 -1.95
N TYR A 357 8.43 -4.16 -2.95
CA TYR A 357 8.49 -2.71 -2.71
C TYR A 357 7.15 -2.16 -2.24
N THR A 358 7.17 -1.33 -1.19
CA THR A 358 5.95 -0.81 -0.56
C THR A 358 5.42 0.43 -1.27
N PRO A 359 4.15 0.45 -1.72
CA PRO A 359 3.56 1.64 -2.34
C PRO A 359 3.66 2.88 -1.45
N VAL A 360 4.02 4.04 -2.03
CA VAL A 360 4.19 5.32 -1.31
C VAL A 360 3.01 5.67 -0.38
N PRO A 361 1.72 5.51 -0.77
CA PRO A 361 0.61 5.80 0.14
C PRO A 361 0.60 4.94 1.40
N VAL A 362 1.11 3.71 1.34
CA VAL A 362 1.23 2.80 2.49
C VAL A 362 2.38 3.24 3.40
N VAL A 363 3.55 3.53 2.81
CA VAL A 363 4.72 4.05 3.55
C VAL A 363 4.35 5.33 4.29
N GLU A 364 3.77 6.32 3.60
CA GLU A 364 3.33 7.57 4.21
C GLU A 364 2.36 7.32 5.35
N TYR A 365 1.35 6.46 5.17
CA TYR A 365 0.38 6.18 6.21
C TYR A 365 1.02 5.56 7.47
N ILE A 366 1.84 4.53 7.31
CA ILE A 366 2.48 3.84 8.44
C ILE A 366 3.40 4.80 9.19
N VAL A 367 4.26 5.55 8.50
CA VAL A 367 5.19 6.48 9.15
C VAL A 367 4.45 7.66 9.79
N ASP A 368 3.44 8.23 9.12
CA ASP A 368 2.63 9.33 9.68
C ASP A 368 1.85 8.89 10.93
N SER A 369 1.32 7.66 10.94
CA SER A 369 0.50 7.12 12.04
C SER A 369 1.32 6.55 13.21
N THR A 370 2.62 6.40 13.05
CA THR A 370 3.57 6.00 14.10
C THR A 370 4.40 7.21 14.54
N LEU A 371 5.50 7.51 13.83
CA LEU A 371 6.41 8.62 14.12
C LEU A 371 5.70 9.98 14.04
N GLY A 372 4.87 10.20 13.01
CA GLY A 372 4.21 11.49 12.80
C GLY A 372 3.31 11.91 13.96
N GLU A 373 2.51 10.99 14.50
CA GLU A 373 1.67 11.25 15.67
C GLU A 373 2.48 11.53 16.94
N ARG A 374 3.61 10.83 17.12
CA ARG A 374 4.55 11.09 18.23
C ARG A 374 5.16 12.49 18.14
N ILE A 375 5.67 12.85 16.96
CA ILE A 375 6.21 14.20 16.68
C ILE A 375 5.16 15.27 16.94
N GLU A 376 3.94 15.10 16.40
CA GLU A 376 2.86 16.07 16.55
C GLU A 376 2.44 16.24 18.02
N GLY A 377 2.44 15.16 18.80
CA GLY A 377 2.23 15.23 20.26
C GLY A 377 3.25 16.13 20.96
N ILE A 378 4.53 16.02 20.62
CA ILE A 378 5.61 16.86 21.18
C ILE A 378 5.50 18.30 20.67
N MET A 379 5.28 18.49 19.36
CA MET A 379 5.15 19.80 18.74
C MET A 379 3.96 20.60 19.30
N ASN A 380 2.89 19.94 19.72
CA ASN A 380 1.79 20.62 20.41
C ASN A 380 2.24 21.23 21.75
N ASN A 381 3.05 20.54 22.54
CA ASN A 381 3.63 21.13 23.76
C ASN A 381 4.56 22.31 23.44
N VAL A 382 5.39 22.18 22.40
CA VAL A 382 6.26 23.28 21.93
C VAL A 382 5.43 24.51 21.55
N ARG A 383 4.33 24.32 20.79
CA ARG A 383 3.41 25.40 20.41
C ARG A 383 2.77 26.05 21.64
N GLU A 384 2.37 25.26 22.64
CA GLU A 384 1.81 25.78 23.90
C GLU A 384 2.80 26.65 24.69
N GLU A 385 4.09 26.32 24.70
CA GLU A 385 5.12 27.13 25.36
C GLU A 385 5.44 28.43 24.60
N LEU A 386 5.27 28.43 23.27
CA LEU A 386 5.60 29.57 22.41
C LEU A 386 4.42 30.52 22.12
N ASP A 387 3.16 30.07 22.17
CA ASP A 387 1.96 30.90 21.88
C ASP A 387 1.48 31.74 23.08
N GLN A 388 2.36 32.02 24.03
CA GLN A 388 2.06 32.79 25.24
C GLN A 388 2.37 34.29 25.06
N ASP A 389 1.74 35.14 25.88
CA ASP A 389 2.04 36.60 25.94
C ASP A 389 3.53 36.87 26.28
N ASP A 390 4.18 35.92 26.97
CA ASP A 390 5.61 35.90 27.31
C ASP A 390 6.15 34.49 27.01
N PRO A 391 6.65 34.21 25.79
CA PRO A 391 7.06 32.87 25.35
C PRO A 391 8.22 32.30 26.18
N ASP A 392 8.12 31.02 26.56
CA ASP A 392 9.20 30.31 27.26
C ASP A 392 10.04 29.48 26.27
N PHE A 393 11.07 30.11 25.71
CA PHE A 393 11.99 29.46 24.76
C PHE A 393 12.85 28.36 25.39
N GLU A 394 13.04 28.35 26.72
CA GLU A 394 13.82 27.30 27.39
C GLU A 394 12.99 26.04 27.50
N SER A 395 11.74 26.17 27.96
CA SER A 395 10.79 25.05 28.03
C SER A 395 10.44 24.52 26.65
N ALA A 396 10.21 25.40 25.66
CA ALA A 396 9.94 24.99 24.28
C ALA A 396 11.11 24.20 23.67
N ARG A 397 12.36 24.62 23.95
CA ARG A 397 13.54 23.89 23.48
C ARG A 397 13.67 22.53 24.16
N ALA A 398 13.45 22.46 25.48
CA ALA A 398 13.50 21.21 26.22
C ALA A 398 12.41 20.20 25.79
N GLU A 399 11.23 20.67 25.36
CA GLU A 399 10.24 19.81 24.72
C GLU A 399 10.72 19.33 23.35
N PHE A 400 11.32 20.21 22.54
CA PHE A 400 11.85 19.85 21.23
C PHE A 400 13.04 18.88 21.29
N ASP A 401 13.89 18.96 22.32
CA ASP A 401 15.01 18.01 22.52
C ASP A 401 14.51 16.55 22.53
N LYS A 402 13.27 16.29 22.97
CA LYS A 402 12.64 14.96 22.91
C LYS A 402 12.45 14.43 21.49
N ILE A 403 12.33 15.30 20.48
CA ILE A 403 12.28 14.89 19.06
C ILE A 403 13.67 14.48 18.59
N GLU A 404 14.72 15.18 19.04
CA GLU A 404 16.11 14.87 18.70
C GLU A 404 16.56 13.53 19.29
N GLU A 405 15.91 13.07 20.36
CA GLU A 405 16.15 11.78 21.01
C GLU A 405 15.34 10.59 20.43
N ILE A 406 14.43 10.81 19.46
CA ILE A 406 13.58 9.71 18.93
C ILE A 406 14.39 8.78 18.05
N THR A 407 14.37 7.48 18.31
CA THR A 407 15.03 6.49 17.46
C THR A 407 14.02 5.72 16.58
N VAL A 408 14.27 5.69 15.26
CA VAL A 408 13.40 5.05 14.26
C VAL A 408 14.17 3.95 13.56
N LEU A 409 13.63 2.74 13.58
CA LEU A 409 14.23 1.55 12.98
C LEU A 409 13.34 0.94 11.90
N ASP A 410 13.96 0.48 10.81
CA ASP A 410 13.38 -0.49 9.88
C ASP A 410 14.25 -1.76 9.87
N VAL A 411 13.68 -2.87 10.36
CA VAL A 411 14.39 -4.15 10.56
C VAL A 411 14.65 -4.92 9.27
N THR A 412 14.06 -4.48 8.15
CA THR A 412 14.27 -5.04 6.80
C THR A 412 14.20 -3.88 5.82
N CYS A 413 15.15 -2.96 5.94
CA CYS A 413 15.01 -1.61 5.41
C CYS A 413 14.95 -1.54 3.89
N GLY A 414 15.42 -2.58 3.20
CA GLY A 414 15.57 -2.60 1.75
C GLY A 414 16.29 -1.33 1.29
N SER A 415 15.67 -0.61 0.38
CA SER A 415 16.18 0.65 -0.14
C SER A 415 15.99 1.89 0.74
N GLY A 416 15.43 1.71 1.93
CA GLY A 416 15.21 2.76 2.93
C GLY A 416 13.94 3.58 2.73
N SER A 417 12.93 3.11 1.99
CA SER A 417 11.70 3.89 1.71
C SER A 417 11.00 4.43 2.97
N PHE A 418 10.88 3.61 4.02
CA PHE A 418 10.31 4.05 5.29
C PHE A 418 11.21 5.05 6.02
N LEU A 419 12.53 4.79 6.02
CA LEU A 419 13.53 5.65 6.66
C LEU A 419 13.61 7.04 6.00
N ILE A 420 13.47 7.10 4.67
CA ILE A 420 13.43 8.36 3.91
C ILE A 420 12.21 9.19 4.32
N LYS A 421 11.03 8.55 4.44
CA LYS A 421 9.82 9.25 4.90
C LYS A 421 9.93 9.68 6.36
N ALA A 422 10.54 8.87 7.22
CA ALA A 422 10.81 9.22 8.61
C ALA A 422 11.75 10.43 8.71
N PHE A 423 12.82 10.44 7.90
CA PHE A 423 13.74 11.56 7.76
C PHE A 423 13.01 12.85 7.37
N ASP A 424 12.13 12.79 6.35
CA ASP A 424 11.35 13.95 5.91
C ASP A 424 10.47 14.52 7.05
N LEU A 425 9.79 13.67 7.84
CA LEU A 425 8.99 14.14 8.98
C LEU A 425 9.82 14.80 10.08
N LEU A 426 11.02 14.28 10.35
CA LEU A 426 11.94 14.90 11.30
C LEU A 426 12.42 16.26 10.77
N VAL A 427 12.81 16.36 9.49
CA VAL A 427 13.17 17.64 8.87
C VAL A 427 12.04 18.66 8.99
N ASP A 428 10.80 18.26 8.69
CA ASP A 428 9.62 19.12 8.81
C ASP A 428 9.45 19.64 10.26
N ALA A 429 9.65 18.79 11.28
CA ALA A 429 9.56 19.18 12.69
C ALA A 429 10.64 20.21 13.07
N TYR A 430 11.88 20.00 12.62
CA TYR A 430 12.99 20.94 12.85
C TYR A 430 12.70 22.29 12.18
N GLU A 431 12.25 22.29 10.93
CA GLU A 431 11.89 23.51 10.21
C GLU A 431 10.72 24.25 10.89
N GLU A 432 9.68 23.52 11.30
CA GLU A 432 8.54 24.10 12.01
C GLU A 432 8.97 24.75 13.33
N TYR A 433 9.77 24.08 14.16
CA TYR A 433 10.28 24.67 15.40
C TYR A 433 11.04 25.98 15.13
N GLN A 434 11.90 26.01 14.11
CA GLN A 434 12.61 27.24 13.75
C GLN A 434 11.65 28.37 13.35
N GLU A 435 10.61 28.07 12.59
CA GLU A 435 9.60 29.05 12.17
C GLU A 435 8.77 29.57 13.35
N LEU A 436 8.35 28.68 14.25
CA LEU A 436 7.62 29.02 15.48
C LEU A 436 8.47 29.92 16.39
N ALA A 437 9.72 29.53 16.67
CA ALA A 437 10.63 30.30 17.51
C ALA A 437 10.92 31.70 16.92
N LYS A 438 11.16 31.80 15.60
CA LYS A 438 11.35 33.08 14.90
C LYS A 438 10.09 33.97 15.00
N SER A 439 8.91 33.36 14.84
CA SER A 439 7.61 34.06 14.88
C SER A 439 7.28 34.57 16.28
N ALA A 440 7.43 33.72 17.31
CA ALA A 440 7.23 34.07 18.71
C ALA A 440 8.15 35.23 19.13
N ASN A 441 9.44 35.17 18.77
CA ASN A 441 10.41 36.21 19.08
C ASN A 441 10.06 37.56 18.42
N LYS A 442 9.55 37.54 17.20
CA LYS A 442 9.10 38.76 16.50
C LYS A 442 7.88 39.37 17.18
N SER A 443 6.94 38.55 17.64
CA SER A 443 5.74 38.98 18.37
C SER A 443 6.09 39.60 19.73
N ALA A 444 6.92 38.91 20.53
CA ALA A 444 7.37 39.39 21.84
C ALA A 444 8.11 40.74 21.76
N ASN A 445 8.89 40.96 20.71
CA ASN A 445 9.67 42.19 20.52
C ASN A 445 8.98 43.28 19.68
N GLY A 446 7.67 43.16 19.44
CA GLY A 446 6.89 44.17 18.70
C GLY A 446 7.41 44.41 17.28
N GLY A 447 7.95 43.38 16.63
CA GLY A 447 8.52 43.44 15.29
C GLY A 447 9.95 43.98 15.19
N MET A 448 10.64 44.22 16.31
CA MET A 448 12.07 44.54 16.30
C MET A 448 12.91 43.26 16.16
N ASN A 449 13.98 43.30 15.36
CA ASN A 449 14.99 42.23 15.27
C ASN A 449 15.90 42.23 16.51
N VAL A 450 15.33 41.91 17.66
CA VAL A 450 16.07 41.59 18.89
C VAL A 450 15.85 40.10 19.15
N LEU A 451 16.93 39.36 19.41
CA LEU A 451 16.84 37.96 19.83
C LEU A 451 16.53 37.92 21.32
N SER A 452 15.43 37.27 21.70
CA SER A 452 15.05 37.03 23.10
C SER A 452 15.52 35.67 23.63
N TYR A 453 16.11 34.83 22.76
CA TYR A 453 16.67 33.52 23.05
C TYR A 453 18.19 33.47 22.76
N SER A 454 18.90 32.53 23.39
CA SER A 454 20.34 32.28 23.19
C SER A 454 20.64 31.36 22.01
N GLU A 455 21.91 31.26 21.61
CA GLU A 455 22.36 30.28 20.60
C GLU A 455 22.02 28.84 21.02
N ASP A 456 22.12 28.51 22.31
CA ASP A 456 21.77 27.18 22.85
C ASP A 456 20.28 26.82 22.68
N GLN A 457 19.42 27.77 22.31
CA GLN A 457 17.98 27.56 22.08
C GLN A 457 17.64 27.51 20.58
N THR A 458 18.66 27.61 19.72
CA THR A 458 18.52 27.53 18.26
C THR A 458 18.95 26.18 17.74
N ILE A 459 18.31 25.76 16.66
CA ILE A 459 18.69 24.55 15.93
C ILE A 459 19.99 24.83 15.15
N PRO A 460 20.98 23.92 15.19
CA PRO A 460 22.17 23.98 14.34
C PRO A 460 21.82 23.98 12.84
N ASN A 461 22.70 24.48 11.97
CA ASN A 461 22.42 24.43 10.52
C ASN A 461 22.58 23.01 9.97
N ASP A 462 23.43 22.21 10.61
CA ASP A 462 23.78 20.83 10.26
C ASP A 462 22.82 19.78 10.84
N TYR A 463 21.64 20.19 11.33
CA TYR A 463 20.66 19.31 11.98
C TYR A 463 20.23 18.10 11.14
N LYS A 464 20.28 18.20 9.80
CA LYS A 464 20.00 17.07 8.90
C LYS A 464 21.01 15.93 9.08
N GLN A 465 22.25 16.25 9.42
CA GLN A 465 23.26 15.24 9.74
C GLN A 465 23.00 14.62 11.11
N ASP A 466 22.53 15.41 12.08
CA ASP A 466 22.16 14.91 13.41
C ASP A 466 20.98 13.94 13.30
N ILE A 467 19.99 14.25 12.45
CA ILE A 467 18.87 13.33 12.15
C ILE A 467 19.39 11.97 11.64
N LEU A 468 20.32 11.99 10.68
CA LEU A 468 20.89 10.76 10.12
C LEU A 468 21.69 9.93 11.14
N ARG A 469 22.35 10.58 12.11
CA ARG A 469 23.21 9.91 13.11
C ARG A 469 22.43 9.40 14.32
N ASN A 470 21.41 10.15 14.75
CA ASN A 470 20.81 9.96 16.06
C ASN A 470 19.38 9.39 15.97
N ASN A 471 18.71 9.51 14.82
CA ASN A 471 17.29 9.18 14.72
C ASN A 471 16.97 8.06 13.72
N ILE A 472 17.78 7.84 12.69
CA ILE A 472 17.48 6.91 11.60
C ILE A 472 18.38 5.67 11.68
N TYR A 473 17.77 4.49 11.74
CA TYR A 473 18.44 3.20 11.84
C TYR A 473 17.80 2.17 10.91
N GLY A 474 18.58 1.23 10.39
CA GLY A 474 18.08 0.21 9.47
C GLY A 474 18.96 -1.03 9.42
N VAL A 475 18.34 -2.18 9.22
CA VAL A 475 19.05 -3.45 8.98
C VAL A 475 18.47 -4.13 7.75
N ASP A 476 19.34 -4.72 6.93
CA ASP A 476 18.92 -5.57 5.81
C ASP A 476 19.93 -6.69 5.57
N LEU A 477 19.45 -7.86 5.13
CA LEU A 477 20.31 -9.00 4.82
C LEU A 477 21.16 -8.72 3.55
N ASP A 478 20.61 -7.99 2.58
CA ASP A 478 21.34 -7.63 1.36
C ASP A 478 22.18 -6.36 1.59
N TYR A 479 23.50 -6.54 1.63
CA TYR A 479 24.45 -5.42 1.70
C TYR A 479 24.18 -4.36 0.61
N GLN A 480 23.79 -4.76 -0.61
CA GLN A 480 23.47 -3.79 -1.66
C GLN A 480 22.26 -2.94 -1.30
N ALA A 481 21.25 -3.51 -0.64
CA ALA A 481 20.09 -2.76 -0.16
C ALA A 481 20.49 -1.72 0.88
N THR A 482 21.37 -2.08 1.83
CA THR A 482 21.91 -1.15 2.83
C THR A 482 22.71 0.00 2.22
N GLU A 483 23.47 -0.26 1.15
CA GLU A 483 24.17 0.77 0.39
C GLU A 483 23.18 1.71 -0.32
N ILE A 484 22.11 1.17 -0.92
CA ILE A 484 21.04 1.97 -1.56
C ILE A 484 20.38 2.89 -0.53
N ALA A 485 19.95 2.33 0.60
CA ALA A 485 19.31 3.09 1.68
C ALA A 485 20.22 4.22 2.16
N THR A 486 21.51 3.93 2.36
CA THR A 486 22.51 4.92 2.74
C THR A 486 22.62 6.03 1.70
N VAL A 487 22.80 5.70 0.42
CA VAL A 487 22.95 6.70 -0.64
C VAL A 487 21.70 7.59 -0.73
N ASN A 488 20.50 7.01 -0.64
CA ASN A 488 19.25 7.77 -0.67
C ASN A 488 19.12 8.76 0.49
N LEU A 489 19.46 8.32 1.71
CA LEU A 489 19.45 9.16 2.91
C LEU A 489 20.51 10.27 2.84
N LEU A 490 21.73 9.95 2.42
CA LEU A 490 22.81 10.93 2.24
C LEU A 490 22.45 11.98 1.18
N LEU A 491 21.82 11.56 0.09
CA LEU A 491 21.33 12.47 -0.94
C LEU A 491 20.24 13.39 -0.39
N LYS A 492 19.33 12.94 0.48
CA LYS A 492 18.34 13.80 1.14
C LYS A 492 18.99 14.85 2.05
N ALA A 493 20.05 14.48 2.79
CA ALA A 493 20.75 15.38 3.71
C ALA A 493 21.82 16.27 3.07
N LEU A 494 22.14 16.08 1.78
CA LEU A 494 23.26 16.77 1.13
C LEU A 494 23.07 18.30 1.05
N GLU A 495 23.90 19.04 1.79
CA GLU A 495 23.94 20.50 1.80
C GLU A 495 25.33 21.09 1.49
N LYS A 496 25.35 22.37 1.10
CA LYS A 496 26.56 23.03 0.61
C LYS A 496 27.56 23.31 1.73
N GLY A 497 28.75 22.71 1.62
CA GLY A 497 29.88 22.97 2.52
C GLY A 497 29.78 22.25 3.87
N GLU A 498 28.86 21.30 3.96
CA GLU A 498 28.63 20.45 5.13
C GLU A 498 29.19 19.05 4.89
N LYS A 499 29.71 18.41 5.94
CA LYS A 499 30.24 17.05 5.84
C LYS A 499 29.10 16.06 6.01
N LEU A 500 29.01 15.06 5.13
CA LEU A 500 28.09 13.96 5.34
C LEU A 500 28.59 13.06 6.48
N PRO A 501 27.68 12.52 7.33
CA PRO A 501 28.03 11.44 8.24
C PRO A 501 28.53 10.21 7.48
N SER A 502 29.29 9.37 8.19
CA SER A 502 29.20 7.94 7.93
C SER A 502 27.95 7.41 8.63
N ILE A 503 27.13 6.65 7.90
CA ILE A 503 25.96 5.96 8.45
C ILE A 503 25.88 4.50 8.01
N LEU A 504 26.61 4.10 6.96
CA LEU A 504 26.73 2.71 6.56
C LEU A 504 27.63 1.99 7.58
N GLU A 505 27.26 0.77 7.95
CA GLU A 505 27.89 -0.01 9.03
C GLU A 505 27.80 0.61 10.44
N ASP A 506 27.31 1.84 10.57
CA ASP A 506 27.03 2.51 11.85
C ASP A 506 25.53 2.45 12.19
N ASN A 507 24.70 3.16 11.43
CA ASN A 507 23.25 3.27 11.64
C ASN A 507 22.46 2.33 10.71
N ILE A 508 22.95 2.15 9.48
CA ILE A 508 22.39 1.25 8.46
C ILE A 508 23.35 0.08 8.32
N ARG A 509 22.94 -1.11 8.77
CA ARG A 509 23.85 -2.28 8.88
C ARG A 509 23.40 -3.46 8.02
N PRO A 510 24.33 -4.18 7.37
CA PRO A 510 24.05 -5.49 6.80
C PRO A 510 23.91 -6.53 7.93
N GLY A 511 22.89 -7.37 7.86
CA GLY A 511 22.71 -8.43 8.86
C GLY A 511 21.38 -9.18 8.74
N ASN A 512 21.33 -10.36 9.34
CA ASN A 512 20.13 -11.17 9.43
C ASN A 512 19.41 -10.86 10.74
N SER A 513 18.37 -10.03 10.64
CA SER A 513 17.56 -9.57 11.77
C SER A 513 16.98 -10.71 12.63
N LEU A 514 16.78 -11.92 12.08
CA LEU A 514 16.25 -13.07 12.80
C LEU A 514 17.32 -13.93 13.51
N LEU A 515 18.60 -13.71 13.23
CA LEU A 515 19.72 -14.41 13.86
C LEU A 515 20.34 -13.56 14.98
N ASN A 516 19.55 -13.25 16.01
CA ASN A 516 19.98 -12.41 17.14
C ASN A 516 20.95 -13.13 18.10
N GLY A 517 22.21 -13.27 17.68
CA GLY A 517 23.25 -13.86 18.51
C GLY A 517 24.62 -13.78 17.86
N SER A 518 25.67 -13.98 18.67
CA SER A 518 27.04 -13.96 18.16
C SER A 518 27.25 -15.06 17.11
N PRO A 519 28.11 -14.85 16.10
CA PRO A 519 28.42 -15.88 15.11
C PRO A 519 28.87 -17.21 15.72
N GLU A 520 29.54 -17.19 16.87
CA GLU A 520 29.89 -18.39 17.61
C GLU A 520 28.67 -19.15 18.18
N GLU A 521 27.68 -18.45 18.73
CA GLU A 521 26.46 -19.04 19.28
C GLU A 521 25.58 -19.60 18.17
N VAL A 522 25.37 -18.83 17.10
CA VAL A 522 24.63 -19.27 15.91
C VAL A 522 25.30 -20.51 15.30
N ALA A 523 26.62 -20.51 15.16
CA ALA A 523 27.36 -21.67 14.67
C ALA A 523 27.22 -22.90 15.57
N GLU A 524 27.18 -22.74 16.89
CA GLU A 524 26.97 -23.84 17.83
C GLU A 524 25.56 -24.43 17.70
N VAL A 525 24.54 -23.59 17.56
CA VAL A 525 23.13 -24.02 17.47
C VAL A 525 22.84 -24.71 16.13
N LEU A 526 23.28 -24.14 15.02
CA LEU A 526 23.02 -24.66 13.66
C LEU A 526 23.98 -25.79 13.23
N ASP A 527 24.95 -26.16 14.08
CA ASP A 527 26.04 -27.12 13.76
C ASP A 527 26.81 -26.76 12.47
N VAL A 528 27.09 -25.47 12.28
CA VAL A 528 27.86 -24.91 11.15
C VAL A 528 29.18 -24.34 11.63
N SER A 529 30.04 -23.90 10.70
CA SER A 529 31.24 -23.16 11.05
C SER A 529 30.93 -21.70 11.37
N VAL A 530 31.78 -21.04 12.17
CA VAL A 530 31.65 -19.60 12.48
C VAL A 530 31.66 -18.75 11.21
N GLU A 531 32.48 -19.14 10.22
CA GLU A 531 32.54 -18.47 8.90
C GLU A 531 31.21 -18.60 8.15
N GLU A 532 30.54 -19.75 8.21
CA GLU A 532 29.20 -19.93 7.63
C GLU A 532 28.13 -19.11 8.38
N ALA A 533 28.23 -18.99 9.72
CA ALA A 533 27.31 -18.16 10.50
C ALA A 533 27.49 -16.66 10.22
N GLU A 534 28.74 -16.20 10.04
CA GLU A 534 29.05 -14.84 9.56
C GLU A 534 28.47 -14.60 8.16
N GLU A 535 28.62 -15.55 7.23
CA GLU A 535 28.02 -15.47 5.88
C GLU A 535 26.49 -15.46 5.90
N MET A 536 25.87 -16.10 6.90
CA MET A 536 24.42 -16.05 7.14
C MET A 536 23.94 -14.73 7.75
N GLY A 537 24.85 -13.82 8.10
CA GLY A 537 24.55 -12.50 8.66
C GLY A 537 24.21 -12.51 10.15
N ALA A 538 24.70 -13.48 10.92
CA ALA A 538 24.52 -13.51 12.38
C ALA A 538 25.00 -12.21 13.04
N MET A 539 24.16 -11.58 13.87
CA MET A 539 24.45 -10.34 14.58
C MET A 539 23.70 -10.29 15.91
N GLU A 540 24.25 -9.60 16.92
CA GLU A 540 23.58 -9.41 18.20
C GLU A 540 23.08 -7.96 18.31
N TRP A 541 21.76 -7.76 18.36
CA TRP A 541 21.15 -6.42 18.31
C TRP A 541 21.65 -5.51 19.43
N GLU A 542 21.81 -6.06 20.63
CA GLU A 542 22.30 -5.37 21.82
C GLU A 542 23.77 -4.95 21.69
N GLU A 543 24.61 -5.69 20.95
CA GLU A 543 25.99 -5.31 20.68
C GLU A 543 26.08 -4.31 19.51
N GLU A 544 25.32 -4.54 18.44
CA GLU A 544 25.33 -3.69 17.26
C GLU A 544 24.82 -2.28 17.58
N PHE A 545 23.76 -2.17 18.38
CA PHE A 545 23.16 -0.89 18.79
C PHE A 545 23.30 -0.64 20.29
N GLU A 546 24.48 -0.89 20.86
CA GLU A 546 24.80 -0.75 22.30
C GLU A 546 24.26 0.56 22.89
N ASP A 547 24.51 1.71 22.24
CA ASP A 547 24.05 3.02 22.71
C ASP A 547 22.52 3.09 22.85
N ILE A 548 21.77 2.44 21.95
CA ILE A 548 20.30 2.45 21.95
C ILE A 548 19.74 1.62 23.11
N PHE A 549 20.28 0.41 23.30
CA PHE A 549 19.82 -0.50 24.34
C PHE A 549 20.30 -0.07 25.74
N GLU A 550 21.53 0.44 25.88
CA GLU A 550 22.04 0.92 27.17
C GLU A 550 21.40 2.24 27.63
N GLU A 551 21.14 3.19 26.71
CA GLU A 551 20.62 4.51 27.05
C GLU A 551 19.08 4.55 27.08
N TYR A 552 18.41 3.95 26.09
CA TYR A 552 16.95 4.07 25.89
C TYR A 552 16.18 2.77 26.18
N GLY A 553 16.87 1.63 26.26
CA GLY A 553 16.25 0.31 26.49
C GLY A 553 15.53 -0.24 25.25
N GLY A 554 15.91 0.20 24.06
CA GLY A 554 15.29 -0.18 22.78
C GLY A 554 14.83 1.03 21.97
N PHE A 555 14.24 0.77 20.79
CA PHE A 555 13.83 1.81 19.84
C PHE A 555 12.47 2.44 20.17
N ASP A 556 12.28 3.72 19.82
CA ASP A 556 10.99 4.42 19.97
C ASP A 556 9.95 3.98 18.94
N VAL A 557 10.38 3.80 17.70
CA VAL A 557 9.50 3.53 16.56
C VAL A 557 10.13 2.48 15.66
N ILE A 558 9.34 1.47 15.30
CA ILE A 558 9.71 0.49 14.27
C ILE A 558 8.68 0.58 13.12
N VAL A 559 9.16 0.70 11.89
CA VAL A 559 8.33 0.77 10.69
C VAL A 559 8.93 -0.09 9.60
N GLY A 560 8.11 -0.67 8.72
CA GLY A 560 8.65 -1.50 7.66
C GLY A 560 7.64 -2.37 6.92
N ASN A 561 8.17 -3.16 6.00
CA ASN A 561 7.49 -4.24 5.30
C ASN A 561 8.36 -5.51 5.43
N PRO A 562 8.13 -6.36 6.45
CA PRO A 562 8.89 -7.58 6.63
C PRO A 562 8.68 -8.55 5.44
N PRO A 563 9.61 -9.47 5.16
CA PRO A 563 9.46 -10.47 4.10
C PRO A 563 8.32 -11.45 4.41
N TRP A 564 7.64 -11.91 3.35
CA TRP A 564 6.52 -12.84 3.44
C TRP A 564 6.87 -14.17 2.79
N GLY A 565 6.67 -15.28 3.49
CA GLY A 565 6.94 -16.63 2.99
C GLY A 565 8.40 -16.89 2.66
N ALA A 566 9.33 -16.25 3.38
CA ALA A 566 10.76 -16.49 3.19
C ALA A 566 11.14 -17.96 3.47
N GLU A 567 12.16 -18.47 2.79
CA GLU A 567 12.73 -19.80 3.09
C GLU A 567 13.50 -19.76 4.42
N LEU A 568 12.93 -20.40 5.45
CA LEU A 568 13.48 -20.39 6.81
C LEU A 568 14.13 -21.72 7.22
N GLU A 569 14.14 -22.72 6.35
CA GLU A 569 14.63 -24.07 6.67
C GLU A 569 16.11 -24.08 7.11
N ALA A 570 16.91 -23.13 6.62
CA ALA A 570 18.32 -23.01 7.00
C ALA A 570 18.52 -22.51 8.45
N TYR A 571 17.50 -21.90 9.03
CA TYR A 571 17.54 -21.25 10.34
C TYR A 571 16.62 -21.90 11.37
N GLU A 572 15.82 -22.91 10.99
CA GLU A 572 14.77 -23.53 11.81
C GLU A 572 15.28 -23.92 13.21
N GLU A 573 16.46 -24.56 13.30
CA GLU A 573 17.04 -24.94 14.60
C GLU A 573 17.39 -23.75 15.50
N TRP A 574 17.74 -22.60 14.93
CA TRP A 574 17.96 -21.35 15.66
C TRP A 574 16.63 -20.73 16.09
N LEU A 575 15.69 -20.59 15.14
CA LEU A 575 14.39 -19.96 15.35
C LEU A 575 13.56 -20.70 16.41
N GLU A 576 13.65 -22.03 16.49
CA GLU A 576 12.96 -22.85 17.50
C GLU A 576 13.75 -23.03 18.81
N SER A 577 14.95 -22.43 18.93
CA SER A 577 15.80 -22.57 20.12
C SER A 577 15.38 -21.66 21.27
N ASP A 578 16.00 -21.83 22.45
CA ASP A 578 15.83 -20.91 23.59
C ASP A 578 16.33 -19.47 23.29
N HIS A 579 17.04 -19.25 22.17
CA HIS A 579 17.47 -17.93 21.68
C HIS A 579 16.59 -17.41 20.52
N GLY A 580 15.64 -18.21 20.05
CA GLY A 580 14.76 -17.90 18.94
C GLY A 580 13.46 -17.23 19.39
N TYR A 581 12.35 -17.63 18.78
CA TYR A 581 11.07 -16.92 18.86
C TYR A 581 9.95 -17.81 19.39
N GLU A 582 9.07 -17.27 20.22
CA GLU A 582 7.89 -17.94 20.75
C GLU A 582 6.89 -18.30 19.63
N LEU A 583 6.78 -17.45 18.59
CA LEU A 583 5.95 -17.68 17.41
C LEU A 583 6.56 -18.66 16.41
N ALA A 584 7.82 -19.06 16.55
CA ALA A 584 8.45 -20.12 15.76
C ALA A 584 7.98 -21.52 16.24
N THR A 585 6.66 -21.73 16.31
CA THR A 585 6.08 -23.00 16.74
C THR A 585 4.99 -23.46 15.78
N GLY A 586 5.12 -24.68 15.25
CA GLY A 586 4.14 -25.25 14.33
C GLY A 586 4.29 -24.70 12.91
N GLN A 587 3.19 -24.25 12.28
CA GLN A 587 3.26 -23.57 10.98
C GLN A 587 3.20 -22.07 11.22
N TYR A 588 4.26 -21.37 10.82
CA TYR A 588 4.40 -19.93 10.90
C TYR A 588 4.95 -19.39 9.58
N ASP A 589 4.85 -18.08 9.39
CA ASP A 589 5.40 -17.34 8.26
C ASP A 589 6.46 -16.35 8.79
N SER A 590 7.41 -15.94 7.95
CA SER A 590 8.51 -15.04 8.35
C SER A 590 8.00 -13.73 8.96
N TYR A 591 6.93 -13.14 8.43
CA TYR A 591 6.42 -11.86 8.96
C TYR A 591 5.96 -11.95 10.42
N GLU A 592 5.58 -13.14 10.90
CA GLU A 592 5.16 -13.36 12.29
C GLU A 592 6.34 -13.20 13.24
N LEU A 593 7.50 -13.74 12.85
CA LEU A 593 8.74 -13.61 13.62
C LEU A 593 9.27 -12.18 13.63
N PHE A 594 9.10 -11.44 12.54
CA PHE A 594 9.46 -10.01 12.50
C PHE A 594 8.55 -9.15 13.37
N LEU A 595 7.26 -9.50 13.50
CA LEU A 595 6.37 -8.82 14.46
C LEU A 595 6.84 -9.06 15.89
N GLU A 596 7.26 -10.28 16.22
CA GLU A 596 7.83 -10.63 17.54
C GLU A 596 9.16 -9.93 17.81
N LEU A 597 10.11 -10.02 16.87
CA LEU A 597 11.38 -9.30 16.92
C LEU A 597 11.16 -7.80 17.15
N GLY A 598 10.21 -7.20 16.44
CA GLY A 598 9.86 -5.79 16.66
C GLY A 598 9.44 -5.49 18.10
N GLY A 599 8.77 -6.43 18.78
CA GLY A 599 8.38 -6.32 20.18
C GLY A 599 9.58 -6.35 21.11
N ASP A 600 10.56 -7.20 20.80
CA ASP A 600 11.82 -7.33 21.56
C ASP A 600 12.73 -6.10 21.42
N LEU A 601 12.77 -5.51 20.23
CA LEU A 601 13.63 -4.36 19.93
C LEU A 601 13.01 -3.02 20.38
N LEU A 602 11.70 -2.93 20.58
CA LEU A 602 11.03 -1.73 21.05
C LEU A 602 11.25 -1.51 22.55
N ARG A 603 11.52 -0.27 22.95
CA ARG A 603 11.45 0.10 24.38
C ARG A 603 9.99 0.10 24.87
N GLU A 604 9.79 0.09 26.18
CA GLU A 604 8.45 0.22 26.78
C GLU A 604 7.75 1.51 26.29
N GLY A 605 6.55 1.36 25.73
CA GLY A 605 5.77 2.44 25.13
C GLY A 605 6.27 2.91 23.75
N GLY A 606 7.22 2.21 23.13
CA GLY A 606 7.57 2.35 21.71
C GLY A 606 6.48 1.76 20.81
N THR A 607 6.43 2.16 19.53
CA THR A 607 5.34 1.80 18.62
C THR A 607 5.87 1.17 17.34
N LEU A 608 5.27 0.04 16.93
CA LEU A 608 5.58 -0.65 15.67
C LEU A 608 4.42 -0.48 14.69
N GLY A 609 4.71 -0.24 13.41
CA GLY A 609 3.74 -0.31 12.33
C GLY A 609 4.27 -1.06 11.10
N PHE A 610 3.65 -2.18 10.75
CA PHE A 610 4.01 -2.99 9.57
C PHE A 610 2.86 -3.16 8.60
N ILE A 611 3.21 -3.31 7.32
CA ILE A 611 2.35 -3.96 6.32
C ILE A 611 2.70 -5.45 6.25
N ILE A 612 1.70 -6.30 6.38
CA ILE A 612 1.82 -7.77 6.42
C ILE A 612 0.77 -8.43 5.52
N PRO A 613 0.86 -9.74 5.26
CA PRO A 613 -0.22 -10.48 4.64
C PRO A 613 -1.49 -10.49 5.51
N ASP A 614 -2.67 -10.58 4.88
CA ASP A 614 -3.93 -10.67 5.60
C ASP A 614 -4.20 -12.06 6.22
N SER A 615 -3.22 -12.96 6.14
CA SER A 615 -3.25 -14.28 6.78
C SER A 615 -3.39 -14.18 8.29
N ILE A 616 -3.08 -13.04 8.93
CA ILE A 616 -3.42 -12.79 10.34
C ILE A 616 -4.91 -13.05 10.65
N PHE A 617 -5.81 -12.89 9.67
CA PHE A 617 -7.25 -13.15 9.83
C PHE A 617 -7.65 -14.62 9.56
N ASN A 618 -6.73 -15.50 9.18
CA ASN A 618 -7.00 -16.91 8.92
C ASN A 618 -7.18 -17.70 10.22
N GLU A 619 -7.96 -18.78 10.20
CA GLU A 619 -8.24 -19.57 11.41
C GLU A 619 -6.95 -20.14 12.06
N ASP A 620 -5.90 -20.41 11.28
CA ASP A 620 -4.66 -21.02 11.79
C ASP A 620 -3.72 -20.06 12.55
N SER A 621 -3.87 -18.74 12.41
CA SER A 621 -2.95 -17.73 12.98
C SER A 621 -3.25 -17.38 14.45
N VAL A 622 -3.78 -18.34 15.21
CA VAL A 622 -4.12 -18.18 16.64
C VAL A 622 -2.91 -17.75 17.47
N PRO A 623 -1.71 -18.38 17.35
CA PRO A 623 -0.55 -18.00 18.16
C PRO A 623 -0.21 -16.50 18.03
N LEU A 624 -0.05 -16.02 16.79
CA LEU A 624 0.20 -14.61 16.49
C LEU A 624 -0.89 -13.69 17.07
N ARG A 625 -2.17 -14.03 16.88
CA ARG A 625 -3.26 -13.17 17.38
C ARG A 625 -3.32 -13.14 18.90
N SER A 626 -3.04 -14.26 19.57
CA SER A 626 -2.98 -14.32 21.03
C SER A 626 -1.85 -13.46 21.57
N TRP A 627 -0.64 -13.61 21.03
CA TRP A 627 0.53 -12.81 21.40
C TRP A 627 0.27 -11.30 21.21
N LEU A 628 -0.24 -10.90 20.04
CA LEU A 628 -0.59 -9.50 19.77
C LEU A 628 -1.67 -8.95 20.73
N ALA A 629 -2.71 -9.74 21.03
CA ALA A 629 -3.85 -9.27 21.80
C ALA A 629 -3.61 -9.29 23.32
N GLU A 630 -2.76 -10.19 23.83
CA GLU A 630 -2.47 -10.34 25.25
C GLU A 630 -1.25 -9.52 25.70
N ASP A 631 -0.21 -9.44 24.88
CA ASP A 631 1.08 -8.89 25.32
C ASP A 631 1.29 -7.42 24.93
N HIS A 632 0.57 -6.94 23.91
CA HIS A 632 0.74 -5.59 23.36
C HIS A 632 -0.54 -4.76 23.34
N GLN A 633 -0.38 -3.45 23.33
CA GLN A 633 -1.48 -2.52 23.13
C GLN A 633 -1.69 -2.36 21.63
N LEU A 634 -2.73 -2.98 21.07
CA LEU A 634 -3.08 -2.80 19.67
C LEU A 634 -3.62 -1.39 19.44
N ASP A 635 -3.05 -0.70 18.46
CA ASP A 635 -3.45 0.65 18.09
C ASP A 635 -4.32 0.61 16.84
N ARG A 636 -3.88 -0.12 15.80
CA ARG A 636 -4.56 -0.16 14.50
C ARG A 636 -4.46 -1.52 13.81
N VAL A 637 -5.56 -1.96 13.22
CA VAL A 637 -5.61 -3.13 12.32
C VAL A 637 -6.46 -2.81 11.10
N HIS A 638 -5.83 -2.67 9.93
CA HIS A 638 -6.53 -2.34 8.68
C HIS A 638 -6.38 -3.44 7.65
N LYS A 639 -7.49 -4.03 7.22
CA LYS A 639 -7.49 -4.98 6.11
C LYS A 639 -7.58 -4.26 4.77
N LEU A 640 -6.48 -4.25 4.03
CA LEU A 640 -6.40 -3.52 2.77
C LEU A 640 -6.91 -4.36 1.58
N GLY A 641 -6.65 -5.67 1.60
CA GLY A 641 -7.02 -6.63 0.56
C GLY A 641 -5.99 -6.76 -0.58
N GLU A 642 -6.36 -7.47 -1.65
CA GLU A 642 -5.44 -7.83 -2.76
C GLU A 642 -5.18 -6.71 -3.76
N GLY A 643 -4.03 -6.76 -4.45
CA GLY A 643 -3.72 -5.91 -5.61
C GLY A 643 -3.29 -4.50 -5.23
N LEU A 644 -2.68 -4.34 -4.07
CA LEU A 644 -1.96 -3.12 -3.69
C LEU A 644 -0.55 -3.06 -4.27
N PHE A 645 0.09 -4.21 -4.39
CA PHE A 645 1.40 -4.39 -4.99
C PHE A 645 1.22 -4.88 -6.43
N ASP A 646 1.95 -4.27 -7.36
CA ASP A 646 1.87 -4.64 -8.77
C ASP A 646 2.33 -6.09 -8.97
N ASN A 647 1.51 -6.89 -9.66
CA ASN A 647 1.73 -8.33 -9.91
C ASN A 647 1.77 -9.25 -8.67
N VAL A 648 1.33 -8.77 -7.50
CA VAL A 648 1.16 -9.59 -6.29
C VAL A 648 -0.32 -9.85 -6.02
N PHE A 649 -0.69 -11.12 -5.89
CA PHE A 649 -2.08 -11.53 -5.65
C PHE A 649 -2.39 -11.74 -4.16
N ALA A 650 -1.42 -11.62 -3.27
CA ALA A 650 -1.64 -11.70 -1.83
C ALA A 650 -2.47 -10.51 -1.33
N ALA A 651 -3.41 -10.79 -0.43
CA ALA A 651 -4.13 -9.77 0.31
C ALA A 651 -3.26 -9.28 1.47
N THR A 652 -3.39 -8.00 1.81
CA THR A 652 -2.51 -7.34 2.78
C THR A 652 -3.30 -6.64 3.88
N ALA A 653 -2.63 -6.43 5.01
CA ALA A 653 -3.12 -5.74 6.18
C ALA A 653 -2.04 -4.80 6.75
N ILE A 654 -2.44 -3.74 7.43
CA ILE A 654 -1.55 -2.94 8.28
C ILE A 654 -1.87 -3.29 9.73
N VAL A 655 -0.83 -3.61 10.50
CA VAL A 655 -0.91 -3.84 11.94
C VAL A 655 0.01 -2.84 12.63
N GLN A 656 -0.53 -2.19 13.65
CA GLN A 656 0.21 -1.28 14.51
C GLN A 656 -0.08 -1.60 15.98
N TYR A 657 0.99 -1.71 16.77
CA TYR A 657 0.89 -1.90 18.21
C TYR A 657 1.94 -1.09 18.97
N THR A 658 1.66 -0.82 20.23
CA THR A 658 2.58 -0.19 21.18
C THR A 658 3.09 -1.26 22.15
N ASN A 659 4.41 -1.28 22.40
CA ASN A 659 5.06 -2.25 23.28
C ASN A 659 4.75 -1.94 24.75
N GLN A 660 3.53 -2.30 25.15
CA GLN A 660 2.98 -2.08 26.47
C GLN A 660 1.80 -3.04 26.68
N GLN A 661 1.63 -3.53 27.90
CA GLN A 661 0.46 -4.34 28.25
C GLN A 661 -0.87 -3.61 27.97
N PRO A 662 -1.87 -4.30 27.40
CA PRO A 662 -3.13 -3.68 27.03
C PRO A 662 -3.92 -3.21 28.25
N ARG A 663 -4.64 -2.09 28.07
CA ARG A 663 -5.57 -1.57 29.08
C ARG A 663 -6.93 -2.26 28.95
N ASP A 664 -7.66 -2.43 30.04
CA ASP A 664 -9.02 -3.00 30.05
C ASP A 664 -9.99 -2.25 29.11
N ASP A 665 -9.76 -0.95 28.91
CA ASP A 665 -10.54 -0.06 28.05
C ASP A 665 -9.82 0.28 26.74
N GLN A 666 -8.81 -0.50 26.34
CA GLN A 666 -8.06 -0.27 25.11
C GLN A 666 -8.98 -0.34 23.88
N GLU A 667 -8.96 0.75 23.11
CA GLU A 667 -9.68 0.90 21.86
C GLU A 667 -8.71 0.78 20.69
N ILE A 668 -9.16 0.09 19.63
CA ILE A 668 -8.38 -0.19 18.43
C ILE A 668 -9.09 0.46 17.24
N GLU A 669 -8.32 1.14 16.39
CA GLU A 669 -8.81 1.63 15.11
C GLU A 669 -8.77 0.52 14.05
N VAL A 670 -9.92 0.19 13.47
CA VAL A 670 -10.03 -0.88 12.49
C VAL A 670 -10.70 -0.41 11.20
N SER A 671 -10.24 -0.90 10.06
CA SER A 671 -10.82 -0.55 8.76
C SER A 671 -10.68 -1.66 7.73
N ILE A 672 -11.57 -1.64 6.74
CA ILE A 672 -11.58 -2.62 5.65
C ILE A 672 -11.77 -1.89 4.33
N LEU A 673 -10.82 -2.09 3.42
CA LEU A 673 -10.86 -1.49 2.10
C LEU A 673 -11.48 -2.43 1.08
N GLN A 674 -12.35 -1.87 0.24
CA GLN A 674 -12.93 -2.59 -0.89
C GLN A 674 -12.10 -2.37 -2.17
N LYS A 675 -12.36 -3.18 -3.20
CA LYS A 675 -11.68 -3.09 -4.49
C LYS A 675 -11.78 -1.69 -5.12
N GLU A 676 -12.90 -1.01 -4.96
CA GLU A 676 -13.12 0.35 -5.43
C GLU A 676 -12.28 1.39 -4.68
N ASP A 677 -11.98 1.13 -3.40
CA ASP A 677 -11.14 2.00 -2.59
C ASP A 677 -9.67 1.82 -3.00
N ARG A 678 -9.22 0.58 -3.20
CA ARG A 678 -7.86 0.28 -3.68
C ARG A 678 -7.53 0.92 -5.03
N LYS A 679 -8.49 0.96 -5.96
CA LYS A 679 -8.32 1.65 -7.25
C LYS A 679 -8.04 3.15 -7.13
N LYS A 680 -8.38 3.78 -6.00
CA LYS A 680 -8.11 5.19 -5.73
C LYS A 680 -6.72 5.39 -5.11
N ILE A 681 -6.09 4.34 -4.60
CA ILE A 681 -4.74 4.37 -4.02
C ILE A 681 -3.70 4.27 -5.13
N ILE A 682 -3.92 3.35 -6.08
CA ILE A 682 -3.02 3.13 -7.22
C ILE A 682 -3.03 4.37 -8.13
N GLY A 683 -1.88 5.05 -8.24
CA GLY A 683 -1.71 6.25 -9.06
C GLY A 683 -2.18 7.56 -8.41
N ALA A 684 -2.60 7.55 -7.14
CA ALA A 684 -2.88 8.76 -6.36
C ALA A 684 -1.73 9.05 -5.38
N GLY A 685 -1.50 10.33 -5.06
CA GLY A 685 -0.52 10.72 -4.04
C GLY A 685 -0.88 10.20 -2.64
N GLY A 686 0.08 10.18 -1.70
CA GLY A 686 -0.05 9.34 -0.50
C GLY A 686 -1.12 9.73 0.51
N GLY A 687 -1.67 10.95 0.48
CA GLY A 687 -2.88 11.32 1.24
C GLY A 687 -4.15 10.53 0.88
N ALA A 688 -4.15 9.77 -0.23
CA ALA A 688 -5.30 8.97 -0.64
C ALA A 688 -5.63 7.84 0.34
N LEU A 689 -4.63 7.10 0.85
CA LEU A 689 -4.87 5.98 1.78
C LEU A 689 -5.41 6.50 3.11
N LYS A 690 -4.75 7.52 3.69
CA LYS A 690 -5.17 8.16 4.95
C LYS A 690 -6.61 8.64 4.89
N SER A 691 -7.01 9.34 3.83
CA SER A 691 -8.40 9.80 3.66
C SER A 691 -9.40 8.64 3.53
N ILE A 692 -9.02 7.56 2.86
CA ILE A 692 -9.88 6.38 2.72
C ILE A 692 -10.05 5.67 4.06
N ILE A 693 -8.96 5.50 4.82
CA ILE A 693 -9.03 4.90 6.15
C ILE A 693 -9.88 5.78 7.06
N GLU A 694 -9.69 7.09 7.08
CA GLU A 694 -10.50 8.03 7.87
C GLU A 694 -12.01 7.93 7.55
N ASP A 695 -12.37 7.73 6.27
CA ASP A 695 -13.76 7.54 5.84
C ASP A 695 -14.36 6.17 6.24
N LYS A 696 -13.51 5.16 6.46
CA LYS A 696 -13.91 3.75 6.64
C LYS A 696 -13.70 3.23 8.05
N LYS A 697 -12.90 3.94 8.85
CA LYS A 697 -12.49 3.49 10.15
C LYS A 697 -13.66 3.43 11.11
N HIS A 698 -13.56 2.50 12.04
CA HIS A 698 -14.37 2.47 13.23
C HIS A 698 -13.51 1.97 14.39
N ILE A 699 -14.04 2.14 15.59
CA ILE A 699 -13.36 1.74 16.82
C ILE A 699 -13.96 0.42 17.30
N THR A 700 -13.12 -0.46 17.82
CA THR A 700 -13.49 -1.65 18.60
C THR A 700 -12.67 -1.72 19.89
N LYS A 701 -13.03 -2.61 20.82
CA LYS A 701 -12.27 -2.85 22.05
C LYS A 701 -11.34 -4.03 21.88
N GLN A 702 -10.10 -3.90 22.34
CA GLN A 702 -9.13 -4.99 22.29
C GLN A 702 -9.57 -6.23 23.07
N SER A 703 -10.26 -6.06 24.21
CA SER A 703 -10.70 -7.19 25.04
C SER A 703 -11.55 -8.22 24.27
N ARG A 704 -12.23 -7.80 23.20
CA ARG A 704 -13.00 -8.70 22.34
C ARG A 704 -12.14 -9.75 21.64
N PHE A 705 -10.91 -9.39 21.29
CA PHE A 705 -9.98 -10.32 20.66
C PHE A 705 -9.51 -11.36 21.68
N THR A 706 -9.48 -11.05 22.97
CA THR A 706 -9.13 -12.02 24.02
C THR A 706 -10.32 -12.83 24.56
N GLU A 707 -11.56 -12.37 24.33
CA GLU A 707 -12.78 -12.98 24.87
C GLU A 707 -13.32 -14.14 24.01
N ASN A 708 -12.84 -14.30 22.77
CA ASN A 708 -13.26 -15.37 21.87
C ASN A 708 -12.20 -16.50 21.78
N GLU A 709 -12.64 -17.75 21.60
CA GLU A 709 -11.78 -18.95 21.77
C GLU A 709 -10.56 -19.02 20.81
N ASP A 710 -10.60 -18.34 19.67
CA ASP A 710 -9.56 -18.40 18.61
C ASP A 710 -8.82 -17.07 18.39
N TYR A 711 -8.97 -16.12 19.31
CA TYR A 711 -8.43 -14.76 19.21
C TYR A 711 -8.76 -14.02 17.90
N VAL A 712 -9.93 -14.27 17.31
CA VAL A 712 -10.33 -13.73 16.01
C VAL A 712 -10.35 -12.20 16.06
N PHE A 713 -9.65 -11.57 15.12
CA PHE A 713 -9.70 -10.12 14.91
C PHE A 713 -10.94 -9.79 14.07
N ASP A 714 -12.09 -9.67 14.74
CA ASP A 714 -13.41 -9.41 14.15
C ASP A 714 -13.62 -7.94 13.71
N ILE A 715 -12.67 -7.41 12.95
CA ILE A 715 -12.56 -6.01 12.50
C ILE A 715 -13.72 -5.49 11.62
N TRP A 716 -14.77 -6.29 11.43
CA TRP A 716 -15.99 -5.92 10.70
C TRP A 716 -17.04 -5.23 11.58
N ALA A 717 -16.92 -5.38 12.90
CA ALA A 717 -17.83 -4.86 13.90
C ALA A 717 -17.20 -3.71 14.67
N GLY A 718 -17.95 -2.60 14.81
CA GLY A 718 -17.56 -1.51 15.70
C GLY A 718 -18.34 -1.50 17.01
N VAL A 719 -18.00 -0.56 17.90
CA VAL A 719 -18.61 -0.42 19.25
C VAL A 719 -20.14 -0.56 19.26
N GLU A 720 -20.85 0.05 18.30
CA GLU A 720 -22.32 -0.05 18.22
C GLU A 720 -22.82 -1.40 17.68
N ASP A 721 -22.03 -2.10 16.85
CA ASP A 721 -22.35 -3.47 16.42
C ASP A 721 -22.20 -4.44 17.61
N HIS A 722 -21.18 -4.24 18.44
CA HIS A 722 -20.89 -5.08 19.60
C HIS A 722 -22.03 -5.13 20.62
N GLN A 723 -22.72 -4.03 20.88
CA GLN A 723 -23.92 -4.07 21.75
C GLN A 723 -25.00 -5.03 21.25
N ILE A 724 -25.08 -5.25 19.93
CA ILE A 724 -26.02 -6.19 19.31
C ILE A 724 -25.44 -7.60 19.37
N LEU A 725 -24.15 -7.77 19.03
CA LEU A 725 -23.48 -9.08 19.06
C LEU A 725 -23.46 -9.67 20.47
N ASP A 726 -23.11 -8.87 21.49
CA ASP A 726 -23.07 -9.30 22.89
C ASP A 726 -24.46 -9.71 23.38
N ALA A 727 -25.51 -9.00 22.96
CA ALA A 727 -26.89 -9.39 23.27
C ALA A 727 -27.27 -10.72 22.61
N MET A 728 -26.74 -10.99 21.41
CA MET A 728 -26.96 -12.27 20.71
C MET A 728 -26.15 -13.42 21.36
N GLU A 729 -24.94 -13.16 21.84
CA GLU A 729 -24.01 -14.15 22.37
C GLU A 729 -24.18 -14.44 23.88
N ALA A 730 -24.97 -13.64 24.62
CA ALA A 730 -25.05 -13.69 26.08
C ALA A 730 -25.45 -15.06 26.68
N ASP A 731 -26.56 -15.64 26.22
CA ASP A 731 -27.08 -16.93 26.71
C ASP A 731 -27.54 -17.76 25.50
N THR A 732 -26.72 -18.73 25.08
CA THR A 732 -26.93 -19.49 23.84
C THR A 732 -27.12 -20.98 24.07
N VAL A 733 -28.01 -21.59 23.29
CA VAL A 733 -28.29 -23.03 23.34
C VAL A 733 -27.10 -23.81 22.80
N ASP A 734 -26.64 -24.80 23.57
CA ASP A 734 -25.71 -25.81 23.06
C ASP A 734 -26.41 -26.72 22.04
N TRP A 735 -26.15 -26.47 20.75
CA TRP A 735 -26.69 -27.27 19.65
C TRP A 735 -26.34 -28.76 19.80
N SER A 736 -25.18 -29.07 20.36
CA SER A 736 -24.71 -30.44 20.49
C SER A 736 -25.59 -31.24 21.46
N GLU A 737 -26.27 -30.62 22.42
CA GLU A 737 -27.21 -31.29 23.32
C GLU A 737 -28.61 -31.47 22.69
N VAL A 738 -28.93 -30.70 21.64
CA VAL A 738 -30.26 -30.72 20.99
C VAL A 738 -30.29 -31.56 19.72
N VAL A 739 -29.26 -31.48 18.88
CA VAL A 739 -29.29 -32.11 17.54
C VAL A 739 -28.13 -33.03 17.25
N ASP A 740 -28.44 -34.14 16.60
CA ASP A 740 -27.50 -34.93 15.84
C ASP A 740 -27.31 -34.28 14.48
N ASN A 741 -26.07 -34.22 14.02
CA ASN A 741 -25.70 -33.52 12.81
C ASN A 741 -25.12 -34.50 11.76
N GLY A 742 -25.32 -34.20 10.48
CA GLY A 742 -24.79 -35.05 9.41
C GLY A 742 -24.71 -34.34 8.06
N ARG A 743 -23.66 -34.65 7.30
CA ARG A 743 -23.58 -34.29 5.88
C ARG A 743 -24.40 -35.24 5.02
N GLY A 744 -24.98 -34.75 3.94
CA GLY A 744 -25.69 -35.56 2.93
C GLY A 744 -24.81 -36.56 2.16
N ASP A 745 -25.42 -37.27 1.21
CA ASP A 745 -24.79 -38.30 0.38
C ASP A 745 -23.64 -37.74 -0.49
N GLU A 746 -22.55 -38.52 -0.59
CA GLU A 746 -21.33 -38.16 -1.33
C GLU A 746 -21.42 -38.46 -2.84
N THR A 747 -22.50 -37.99 -3.46
CA THR A 747 -22.74 -38.17 -4.91
C THR A 747 -22.90 -36.82 -5.63
N GLY A 748 -22.67 -36.82 -6.94
CA GLY A 748 -22.85 -35.63 -7.78
C GLY A 748 -24.32 -35.39 -8.13
N LYS A 749 -24.67 -34.19 -8.62
CA LYS A 749 -26.05 -33.83 -9.01
C LYS A 749 -26.67 -34.78 -10.04
N GLU A 750 -25.86 -35.32 -10.94
CA GLU A 750 -26.30 -36.30 -11.96
C GLU A 750 -26.28 -37.75 -11.45
N GLY A 751 -25.70 -38.00 -10.27
CA GLY A 751 -25.52 -39.34 -9.72
C GLY A 751 -24.84 -40.30 -10.70
N GLU A 752 -23.80 -39.86 -11.40
CA GLU A 752 -23.11 -40.70 -12.37
C GLU A 752 -22.29 -41.77 -11.66
N ILE A 753 -22.54 -43.03 -12.03
CA ILE A 753 -21.87 -44.20 -11.48
C ILE A 753 -21.42 -45.10 -12.63
N LEU A 754 -20.38 -45.87 -12.36
CA LEU A 754 -19.81 -46.80 -13.32
C LEU A 754 -19.62 -48.17 -12.68
N LYS A 755 -19.58 -49.20 -13.52
CA LYS A 755 -19.46 -50.59 -13.09
C LYS A 755 -18.06 -51.10 -13.41
N CYS A 756 -17.32 -51.50 -12.36
CA CYS A 756 -15.93 -51.92 -12.48
C CYS A 756 -15.78 -53.17 -13.38
N PRO A 757 -14.82 -53.18 -14.33
CA PRO A 757 -14.57 -54.35 -15.19
C PRO A 757 -14.05 -55.59 -14.46
N TYR A 758 -13.46 -55.42 -13.28
CA TYR A 758 -12.80 -56.50 -12.54
C TYR A 758 -13.72 -57.15 -11.50
N CYS A 759 -14.31 -56.37 -10.60
CA CYS A 759 -15.17 -56.89 -9.54
C CYS A 759 -16.67 -56.85 -9.87
N MET A 760 -17.05 -56.15 -10.95
CA MET A 760 -18.44 -55.93 -11.35
C MET A 760 -19.30 -55.17 -10.32
N GLU A 761 -18.70 -54.51 -9.33
CA GLU A 761 -19.42 -53.63 -8.41
C GLU A 761 -19.57 -52.22 -8.99
N TRP A 762 -20.64 -51.53 -8.55
CA TRP A 762 -20.83 -50.12 -8.85
C TRP A 762 -19.90 -49.25 -8.01
N SER A 763 -19.48 -48.12 -8.57
CA SER A 763 -18.61 -47.16 -7.89
C SER A 763 -18.88 -45.75 -8.43
N PRO A 764 -18.68 -44.69 -7.63
CA PRO A 764 -18.89 -43.30 -8.06
C PRO A 764 -17.99 -42.90 -9.22
N PHE A 765 -18.43 -41.94 -10.03
CA PHE A 765 -17.60 -41.39 -11.10
C PHE A 765 -16.33 -40.67 -10.59
N PRO A 766 -15.21 -40.63 -11.35
CA PRO A 766 -14.03 -39.83 -10.99
C PRO A 766 -14.34 -38.33 -10.95
N GLN A 767 -13.83 -37.62 -9.95
CA GLN A 767 -14.10 -36.18 -9.77
C GLN A 767 -13.16 -35.25 -10.59
N ASN A 768 -11.99 -35.74 -11.03
CA ASN A 768 -10.96 -34.90 -11.68
C ASN A 768 -10.99 -35.06 -13.21
N ARG A 769 -10.92 -33.94 -13.94
CA ARG A 769 -10.74 -33.88 -15.41
C ARG A 769 -9.36 -33.34 -15.75
N ALA A 770 -8.70 -33.88 -16.78
CA ALA A 770 -7.39 -33.38 -17.21
C ALA A 770 -7.55 -32.06 -17.98
N GLU A 771 -7.22 -30.93 -17.34
CA GLU A 771 -7.42 -29.59 -17.90
C GLU A 771 -6.55 -29.27 -19.12
N SER A 772 -5.46 -30.00 -19.37
CA SER A 772 -4.51 -29.65 -20.43
C SER A 772 -4.79 -30.25 -21.83
N LYS A 773 -5.77 -31.14 -22.01
CA LYS A 773 -5.98 -31.83 -23.32
C LYS A 773 -7.43 -32.17 -23.68
N GLY A 774 -8.36 -31.22 -23.60
CA GLY A 774 -9.64 -31.36 -24.29
C GLY A 774 -10.52 -32.54 -23.84
N GLY A 775 -10.71 -32.71 -22.53
CA GLY A 775 -11.91 -33.36 -21.96
C GLY A 775 -11.85 -34.85 -21.65
N GLY A 776 -10.69 -35.42 -21.31
CA GLY A 776 -10.57 -36.80 -20.79
C GLY A 776 -10.59 -36.88 -19.26
N TYR A 777 -11.11 -38.00 -18.72
CA TYR A 777 -11.03 -38.34 -17.29
C TYR A 777 -9.72 -39.08 -16.99
N TYR A 778 -9.25 -38.99 -15.75
CA TYR A 778 -8.11 -39.78 -15.26
C TYR A 778 -8.50 -41.25 -15.01
N PRO A 779 -7.54 -42.20 -15.00
CA PRO A 779 -7.79 -43.57 -14.58
C PRO A 779 -8.39 -43.62 -13.16
N LYS A 780 -9.33 -44.53 -12.96
CA LYS A 780 -10.06 -44.70 -11.71
C LYS A 780 -9.60 -45.95 -10.98
N VAL A 781 -9.29 -45.79 -9.69
CA VAL A 781 -9.13 -46.90 -8.76
C VAL A 781 -10.52 -47.34 -8.24
N CYS A 782 -10.84 -48.63 -8.32
CA CYS A 782 -12.10 -49.17 -7.82
C CYS A 782 -12.14 -49.19 -6.28
N ASP A 783 -13.18 -48.60 -5.67
CA ASP A 783 -13.36 -48.56 -4.21
C ASP A 783 -13.57 -49.95 -3.56
N HIS A 784 -13.94 -50.97 -4.36
CA HIS A 784 -14.22 -52.32 -3.88
C HIS A 784 -13.05 -53.29 -4.00
N CYS A 785 -12.31 -53.24 -5.11
CA CYS A 785 -11.23 -54.19 -5.39
C CYS A 785 -9.84 -53.56 -5.53
N GLY A 786 -9.74 -52.23 -5.49
CA GLY A 786 -8.47 -51.50 -5.58
C GLY A 786 -7.79 -51.54 -6.95
N GLU A 787 -8.41 -52.15 -7.96
CA GLU A 787 -7.87 -52.23 -9.32
C GLU A 787 -8.11 -50.91 -10.06
N GLU A 788 -7.10 -50.47 -10.81
CA GLU A 788 -7.13 -49.27 -11.63
C GLU A 788 -7.61 -49.58 -13.05
N PHE A 789 -8.51 -48.75 -13.59
CA PHE A 789 -9.00 -48.88 -14.96
C PHE A 789 -9.34 -47.52 -15.58
N GLU A 790 -9.25 -47.45 -16.90
CA GLU A 790 -9.67 -46.28 -17.66
C GLU A 790 -11.20 -46.21 -17.72
N PHE A 791 -11.73 -44.99 -17.81
CA PHE A 791 -13.18 -44.76 -17.88
C PHE A 791 -13.86 -45.55 -19.02
N GLU A 792 -13.18 -45.66 -20.18
CA GLU A 792 -13.67 -46.36 -21.37
C GLU A 792 -13.81 -47.87 -21.17
N ASP A 793 -13.11 -48.42 -20.17
CA ASP A 793 -13.12 -49.85 -19.83
C ASP A 793 -14.25 -50.22 -18.85
N ALA A 794 -15.04 -49.24 -18.38
CA ALA A 794 -16.19 -49.52 -17.53
C ALA A 794 -17.23 -50.42 -18.24
N ILE A 795 -17.76 -51.43 -17.54
CA ILE A 795 -18.75 -52.38 -18.11
C ILE A 795 -20.02 -51.64 -18.56
N SER A 796 -20.43 -50.68 -17.73
CA SER A 796 -21.62 -49.87 -17.96
C SER A 796 -21.55 -48.62 -17.10
N THR A 797 -22.20 -47.55 -17.56
CA THR A 797 -22.46 -46.34 -16.79
C THR A 797 -23.96 -46.18 -16.59
N ARG A 798 -24.34 -45.55 -15.48
CA ARG A 798 -25.74 -45.26 -15.14
C ARG A 798 -25.80 -43.93 -14.37
N ARG A 799 -26.94 -43.25 -14.48
CA ARG A 799 -27.30 -42.15 -13.58
C ARG A 799 -28.31 -42.66 -12.57
N ILE A 800 -28.01 -42.48 -11.30
CA ILE A 800 -28.90 -42.83 -10.19
C ILE A 800 -29.73 -41.66 -9.70
N VAL A 801 -29.52 -40.44 -10.23
CA VAL A 801 -30.33 -39.26 -9.90
C VAL A 801 -31.03 -38.75 -11.16
N LYS A 802 -32.32 -38.41 -11.03
CA LYS A 802 -33.17 -37.88 -12.11
C LYS A 802 -34.03 -36.72 -11.62
N GLN A 803 -34.40 -35.84 -12.53
CA GLN A 803 -35.26 -34.67 -12.23
C GLN A 803 -36.74 -35.04 -12.09
N GLU A 804 -37.17 -36.13 -12.72
CA GLU A 804 -38.54 -36.65 -12.61
C GLU A 804 -38.51 -38.08 -12.03
N PRO A 805 -39.53 -38.47 -11.26
CA PRO A 805 -39.58 -39.80 -10.65
C PRO A 805 -39.71 -40.89 -11.72
N THR A 806 -38.99 -41.99 -11.54
CA THR A 806 -39.06 -43.19 -12.40
C THR A 806 -39.21 -44.45 -11.55
N GLU A 807 -39.52 -45.59 -12.16
CA GLU A 807 -39.65 -46.86 -11.42
C GLU A 807 -38.41 -47.25 -10.59
N GLU A 808 -37.22 -46.74 -10.97
CA GLU A 808 -35.95 -47.00 -10.27
C GLU A 808 -35.50 -45.81 -9.41
N CYS A 809 -35.91 -44.59 -9.74
CA CYS A 809 -35.54 -43.38 -9.01
C CYS A 809 -36.83 -42.75 -8.47
N ASP A 810 -37.28 -43.21 -7.31
CA ASP A 810 -38.54 -42.81 -6.68
C ASP A 810 -38.36 -42.13 -5.32
N THR A 811 -37.14 -42.17 -4.76
CA THR A 811 -36.82 -41.55 -3.47
C THR A 811 -36.43 -40.09 -3.68
N PRO A 812 -37.10 -39.10 -3.05
CA PRO A 812 -36.74 -37.69 -3.18
C PRO A 812 -35.32 -37.37 -2.68
N ILE A 813 -34.64 -36.42 -3.32
CA ILE A 813 -33.34 -35.91 -2.91
C ILE A 813 -33.20 -34.39 -3.12
N TYR A 814 -32.66 -33.70 -2.11
CA TYR A 814 -32.39 -32.26 -2.12
C TYR A 814 -30.95 -31.91 -2.43
N PHE A 815 -30.76 -30.87 -3.25
CA PHE A 815 -29.48 -30.23 -3.53
C PHE A 815 -29.43 -28.88 -2.82
N GLY A 816 -28.25 -28.26 -2.74
CA GLY A 816 -28.11 -26.93 -2.14
C GLY A 816 -29.01 -25.86 -2.76
N GLU A 817 -29.36 -25.98 -4.05
CA GLU A 817 -30.29 -25.04 -4.71
C GLU A 817 -31.77 -25.30 -4.41
N HIS A 818 -32.11 -26.49 -3.88
CA HIS A 818 -33.47 -26.82 -3.49
C HIS A 818 -33.84 -26.27 -2.11
N VAL A 819 -32.85 -26.05 -1.25
CA VAL A 819 -33.06 -25.49 0.10
C VAL A 819 -33.14 -23.96 0.01
N ASN A 820 -34.29 -23.40 0.38
CA ASN A 820 -34.57 -21.96 0.39
C ASN A 820 -35.06 -21.55 1.80
N ARG A 821 -35.17 -20.25 2.06
CA ARG A 821 -35.70 -19.74 3.35
C ARG A 821 -37.10 -20.32 3.60
N TYR A 822 -37.25 -21.05 4.71
CA TYR A 822 -38.50 -21.68 5.19
C TYR A 822 -39.14 -22.74 4.28
N ARG A 823 -38.55 -23.08 3.13
CA ARG A 823 -39.14 -24.04 2.18
C ARG A 823 -38.12 -24.77 1.33
N THR A 824 -38.56 -25.88 0.75
CA THR A 824 -37.84 -26.54 -0.35
C THR A 824 -38.49 -26.24 -1.69
N SER A 825 -37.70 -26.11 -2.76
CA SER A 825 -38.24 -26.13 -4.13
C SER A 825 -38.36 -27.57 -4.66
N ASP A 826 -38.69 -27.72 -5.95
CA ASP A 826 -38.78 -29.03 -6.62
C ASP A 826 -37.53 -29.89 -6.34
N ASN A 827 -37.78 -31.15 -5.97
CA ASN A 827 -36.76 -32.13 -5.64
C ASN A 827 -36.38 -32.99 -6.86
N ALA A 828 -35.17 -33.53 -6.82
CA ALA A 828 -34.77 -34.61 -7.71
C ALA A 828 -35.13 -35.96 -7.05
N TYR A 829 -34.93 -37.05 -7.77
CA TYR A 829 -35.22 -38.41 -7.30
C TYR A 829 -34.00 -39.30 -7.51
N ILE A 830 -33.65 -40.10 -6.49
CA ILE A 830 -32.49 -41.00 -6.48
C ILE A 830 -32.92 -42.47 -6.41
N ASP A 831 -32.17 -43.33 -7.08
CA ASP A 831 -32.18 -44.78 -6.83
C ASP A 831 -31.27 -45.09 -5.63
N LYS A 832 -31.89 -45.36 -4.48
CA LYS A 832 -31.17 -45.65 -3.24
C LYS A 832 -30.76 -47.12 -3.08
N ASP A 833 -31.27 -48.00 -3.93
CA ASP A 833 -31.03 -49.46 -3.84
C ASP A 833 -29.74 -49.89 -4.55
N VAL A 834 -28.96 -48.93 -5.05
CA VAL A 834 -27.66 -49.21 -5.67
C VAL A 834 -26.60 -49.41 -4.60
N GLU A 835 -26.13 -50.66 -4.47
CA GLU A 835 -25.02 -51.00 -3.60
C GLU A 835 -23.68 -50.51 -4.17
N GLY A 836 -22.74 -50.19 -3.27
CA GLY A 836 -21.34 -49.91 -3.61
C GLY A 836 -20.99 -48.49 -4.04
N VAL A 837 -21.96 -47.56 -4.00
CA VAL A 837 -21.78 -46.15 -4.40
C VAL A 837 -21.67 -45.17 -3.22
N GLY A 838 -21.46 -45.69 -1.99
CA GLY A 838 -21.18 -44.87 -0.81
C GLY A 838 -22.36 -44.04 -0.30
N LEU A 839 -23.61 -44.43 -0.60
CA LEU A 839 -24.79 -43.79 -0.01
C LEU A 839 -24.81 -44.01 1.51
N LYS A 840 -25.19 -42.97 2.24
CA LYS A 840 -25.25 -42.99 3.70
C LYS A 840 -26.50 -43.72 4.20
N ASP A 841 -26.44 -44.20 5.44
CA ASP A 841 -27.57 -44.92 6.05
C ASP A 841 -28.86 -44.08 6.12
N ASP A 842 -30.00 -44.73 5.90
CA ASP A 842 -31.33 -44.10 5.84
C ASP A 842 -31.71 -43.34 7.12
N TRP A 843 -31.25 -43.79 8.29
CA TRP A 843 -31.56 -43.12 9.56
C TRP A 843 -31.15 -41.65 9.53
N ARG A 844 -30.09 -41.26 8.83
CA ARG A 844 -29.64 -39.85 8.75
C ARG A 844 -30.66 -38.92 8.10
N PHE A 845 -31.62 -39.45 7.34
CA PHE A 845 -32.62 -38.67 6.59
C PHE A 845 -34.04 -38.79 7.16
N GLU A 846 -34.21 -39.45 8.31
CA GLU A 846 -35.50 -39.57 8.97
C GLU A 846 -36.05 -38.20 9.42
N PRO A 847 -37.33 -37.90 9.18
CA PRO A 847 -37.95 -36.66 9.63
C PRO A 847 -38.32 -36.67 11.13
N PRO A 848 -38.47 -35.49 11.76
CA PRO A 848 -38.18 -34.17 11.21
C PRO A 848 -36.67 -33.87 11.17
N LYS A 849 -36.23 -33.10 10.17
CA LYS A 849 -34.83 -32.67 10.04
C LYS A 849 -34.71 -31.24 9.54
N LEU A 850 -33.82 -30.47 10.16
CA LEU A 850 -33.46 -29.13 9.72
C LEU A 850 -32.40 -29.25 8.63
N LEU A 851 -32.67 -28.68 7.46
CA LEU A 851 -31.78 -28.66 6.31
C LEU A 851 -31.12 -27.30 6.21
N ILE A 852 -29.80 -27.26 6.10
CA ILE A 852 -29.01 -26.03 5.95
C ILE A 852 -28.06 -26.19 4.77
N ARG A 853 -28.01 -25.19 3.90
CA ARG A 853 -27.11 -25.18 2.74
C ARG A 853 -25.65 -24.99 3.17
N GLU A 854 -24.73 -25.79 2.62
CA GLU A 854 -23.28 -25.72 2.94
C GLU A 854 -22.61 -24.45 2.40
N ALA A 855 -22.98 -24.00 1.19
CA ALA A 855 -22.30 -22.90 0.52
C ALA A 855 -23.26 -21.79 0.10
N GLY A 856 -23.03 -20.56 0.57
CA GLY A 856 -23.87 -19.40 0.26
C GLY A 856 -23.51 -18.19 1.12
N VAL A 857 -23.89 -16.99 0.67
CA VAL A 857 -23.78 -15.80 1.52
C VAL A 857 -24.93 -15.81 2.52
N GLY A 858 -24.62 -15.99 3.81
CA GLY A 858 -25.61 -16.18 4.88
C GLY A 858 -26.31 -17.54 4.79
N PHE A 859 -27.37 -17.72 5.58
CA PHE A 859 -28.00 -19.02 5.77
C PHE A 859 -29.25 -19.22 4.91
N TYR A 860 -29.36 -20.42 4.34
CA TYR A 860 -30.56 -20.91 3.68
C TYR A 860 -30.98 -22.19 4.40
N ALA A 861 -32.09 -22.10 5.14
CA ALA A 861 -32.54 -23.20 5.99
C ALA A 861 -34.06 -23.43 5.91
N THR A 862 -34.46 -24.69 6.07
CA THR A 862 -35.86 -25.14 6.20
C THR A 862 -35.96 -26.43 6.99
N VAL A 863 -37.12 -26.73 7.58
CA VAL A 863 -37.39 -28.05 8.17
C VAL A 863 -38.07 -28.93 7.14
N ASP A 864 -37.52 -30.13 6.96
CA ASP A 864 -38.11 -31.18 6.14
C ASP A 864 -38.80 -32.23 7.03
N TYR A 865 -40.09 -32.44 6.76
CA TYR A 865 -40.93 -33.44 7.42
C TYR A 865 -41.09 -34.73 6.62
N THR A 866 -40.34 -34.87 5.52
CA THR A 866 -40.34 -36.05 4.65
C THR A 866 -39.08 -36.90 4.86
N ASP A 867 -39.06 -38.09 4.27
CA ASP A 867 -37.91 -38.99 4.23
C ASP A 867 -36.96 -38.69 3.05
N ALA A 868 -37.03 -37.48 2.49
CA ALA A 868 -36.15 -37.05 1.40
C ALA A 868 -34.68 -37.08 1.82
N ARG A 869 -33.82 -37.54 0.91
CA ARG A 869 -32.37 -37.54 1.09
C ARG A 869 -31.78 -36.17 0.75
N CYS A 870 -30.50 -35.94 1.04
CA CYS A 870 -29.82 -34.72 0.60
C CYS A 870 -28.38 -35.01 0.15
N LEU A 871 -27.85 -34.19 -0.76
CA LEU A 871 -26.44 -34.27 -1.18
C LEU A 871 -25.49 -33.61 -0.17
N LYS A 872 -24.19 -33.87 -0.31
CA LYS A 872 -23.13 -33.24 0.50
C LYS A 872 -23.24 -31.71 0.63
N SER A 873 -23.80 -31.03 -0.36
CA SER A 873 -24.04 -29.58 -0.37
C SER A 873 -25.12 -29.09 0.63
N VAL A 874 -25.78 -30.02 1.32
CA VAL A 874 -26.83 -29.76 2.30
C VAL A 874 -26.52 -30.57 3.56
N MET A 875 -26.47 -29.87 4.69
CA MET A 875 -26.33 -30.44 6.02
C MET A 875 -27.72 -30.73 6.60
N SER A 876 -27.84 -31.83 7.32
CA SER A 876 -29.07 -32.24 8.02
C SER A 876 -28.82 -32.30 9.51
N PHE A 877 -29.69 -31.66 10.28
CA PHE A 877 -29.68 -31.67 11.74
C PHE A 877 -31.00 -32.27 12.24
N ARG A 878 -30.91 -33.32 13.05
CA ARG A 878 -32.04 -34.06 13.58
C ARG A 878 -32.10 -33.91 15.10
N PRO A 879 -33.28 -33.87 15.72
CA PRO A 879 -33.37 -33.88 17.18
C PRO A 879 -32.77 -35.18 17.71
N LYS A 880 -31.91 -35.08 18.73
CA LYS A 880 -31.39 -36.25 19.44
C LYS A 880 -32.52 -37.06 20.08
N GLU A 881 -32.39 -38.39 20.09
CA GLU A 881 -33.37 -39.28 20.72
C GLU A 881 -33.30 -39.25 22.26
N ASP A 882 -32.12 -38.95 22.82
CA ASP A 882 -31.78 -39.04 24.24
C ASP A 882 -31.55 -37.68 24.92
N ARG A 883 -32.22 -36.62 24.43
CA ARG A 883 -32.17 -35.27 25.02
C ARG A 883 -32.64 -35.28 26.48
N GLU A 884 -31.89 -34.61 27.35
CA GLU A 884 -32.31 -34.33 28.73
C GLU A 884 -33.06 -32.98 28.83
N GLU A 885 -33.72 -32.73 29.95
CA GLU A 885 -34.32 -31.41 30.24
C GLU A 885 -33.20 -30.37 30.46
N PRO A 886 -33.27 -29.14 29.88
CA PRO A 886 -34.40 -28.58 29.13
C PRO A 886 -34.40 -28.88 27.61
N PHE A 887 -33.32 -29.47 27.08
CA PHE A 887 -33.10 -29.67 25.64
C PHE A 887 -34.18 -30.51 24.93
N GLU A 888 -34.87 -31.40 25.64
CA GLU A 888 -35.99 -32.18 25.08
C GLU A 888 -37.18 -31.32 24.62
N LYS A 889 -37.32 -30.10 25.15
CA LYS A 889 -38.41 -29.17 24.85
C LYS A 889 -38.22 -28.37 23.56
N TYR A 890 -36.99 -28.28 23.05
CA TYR A 890 -36.70 -27.49 21.86
C TYR A 890 -37.22 -28.15 20.57
N ASP A 891 -37.90 -27.36 19.76
CA ASP A 891 -38.38 -27.66 18.42
C ASP A 891 -37.36 -27.19 17.37
N LEU A 892 -37.25 -27.90 16.24
CA LEU A 892 -36.34 -27.48 15.16
C LEU A 892 -36.76 -26.13 14.54
N GLU A 893 -38.05 -25.83 14.60
CA GLU A 893 -38.62 -24.57 14.13
C GLU A 893 -38.08 -23.36 14.90
N TYR A 894 -37.69 -23.53 16.16
CA TYR A 894 -37.02 -22.48 16.95
C TYR A 894 -35.69 -22.09 16.28
N PHE A 895 -34.82 -23.07 16.04
CA PHE A 895 -33.55 -22.86 15.32
C PHE A 895 -33.76 -22.31 13.90
N LEU A 896 -34.75 -22.86 13.18
CA LEU A 896 -35.08 -22.43 11.82
C LEU A 896 -35.43 -20.94 11.75
N GLY A 897 -36.20 -20.44 12.72
CA GLY A 897 -36.61 -19.05 12.80
C GLY A 897 -35.40 -18.13 12.79
N PHE A 898 -34.51 -18.30 13.76
CA PHE A 898 -33.31 -17.50 13.91
C PHE A 898 -32.40 -17.54 12.68
N LEU A 899 -32.13 -18.73 12.12
CA LEU A 899 -31.27 -18.88 10.94
C LEU A 899 -31.73 -18.03 9.74
N ASN A 900 -33.03 -17.79 9.61
CA ASN A 900 -33.60 -17.04 8.50
C ASN A 900 -33.85 -15.56 8.82
N THR A 901 -33.48 -15.07 10.00
CA THR A 901 -33.63 -13.65 10.38
C THR A 901 -32.58 -12.75 9.73
N ARG A 902 -32.92 -11.48 9.61
CA ARG A 902 -31.98 -10.40 9.26
C ARG A 902 -30.96 -10.20 10.38
N ALA A 903 -31.36 -10.33 11.66
CA ALA A 903 -30.43 -10.31 12.80
C ALA A 903 -29.30 -11.35 12.64
N MET A 904 -29.63 -12.60 12.31
CA MET A 904 -28.62 -13.65 12.09
C MET A 904 -27.75 -13.39 10.86
N LEU A 905 -28.31 -12.86 9.77
CA LEU A 905 -27.49 -12.44 8.62
C LEU A 905 -26.53 -11.31 8.99
N TYR A 906 -26.96 -10.38 9.83
CA TYR A 906 -26.13 -9.29 10.33
C TYR A 906 -25.02 -9.80 11.25
N TYR A 907 -25.32 -10.70 12.18
CA TYR A 907 -24.32 -11.40 12.99
C TYR A 907 -23.27 -12.08 12.11
N TYR A 908 -23.71 -12.89 11.14
CA TYR A 908 -22.82 -13.51 10.16
C TYR A 908 -21.97 -12.48 9.40
N ALA A 909 -22.55 -11.34 9.01
CA ALA A 909 -21.83 -10.29 8.31
C ALA A 909 -20.73 -9.63 9.15
N LYS A 910 -20.97 -9.53 10.46
CA LYS A 910 -20.11 -8.86 11.43
C LYS A 910 -19.06 -9.77 12.06
N VAL A 911 -19.31 -11.08 12.12
CA VAL A 911 -18.35 -12.06 12.65
C VAL A 911 -17.48 -12.70 11.56
N LYS A 912 -17.98 -12.84 10.33
CA LYS A 912 -17.25 -13.52 9.24
C LYS A 912 -16.82 -12.61 8.09
N GLY A 913 -17.24 -11.35 8.08
CA GLY A 913 -16.84 -10.40 7.04
C GLY A 913 -17.37 -10.75 5.66
N ILE A 914 -18.54 -10.22 5.28
CA ILE A 914 -19.08 -10.48 3.94
C ILE A 914 -18.39 -9.58 2.91
N VAL A 915 -17.48 -10.16 2.12
CA VAL A 915 -16.86 -9.49 0.96
C VAL A 915 -17.11 -10.26 -0.34
N GLU A 916 -17.71 -9.53 -1.29
CA GLU A 916 -17.93 -9.80 -2.73
C GLU A 916 -18.88 -10.95 -3.18
N TRP A 917 -19.59 -10.67 -4.29
CA TRP A 917 -20.62 -11.53 -4.90
C TRP A 917 -20.05 -12.81 -5.56
N GLN A 918 -18.72 -12.93 -5.68
CA GLN A 918 -18.04 -14.00 -6.42
C GLN A 918 -17.51 -15.12 -5.51
N SER A 919 -17.42 -14.88 -4.21
CA SER A 919 -17.05 -15.85 -3.19
C SER A 919 -18.33 -16.60 -2.78
N PHE A 920 -18.42 -17.91 -3.02
CA PHE A 920 -19.48 -18.74 -2.41
C PHE A 920 -18.89 -19.33 -1.12
N PRO A 921 -18.93 -18.61 0.02
CA PRO A 921 -18.31 -19.10 1.24
C PRO A 921 -18.99 -20.40 1.65
N ARG A 922 -18.19 -21.35 2.13
CA ARG A 922 -18.69 -22.59 2.74
C ARG A 922 -18.80 -22.36 4.24
N HIS A 923 -19.85 -22.89 4.83
CA HIS A 923 -20.05 -22.92 6.26
C HIS A 923 -19.59 -24.28 6.79
N PRO A 924 -18.48 -24.34 7.54
CA PRO A 924 -18.12 -25.54 8.28
C PRO A 924 -19.25 -25.93 9.22
N GLN A 925 -19.36 -27.23 9.49
CA GLN A 925 -20.41 -27.75 10.35
C GLN A 925 -20.24 -27.30 11.80
N SER A 926 -18.99 -27.19 12.26
CA SER A 926 -18.64 -26.60 13.57
C SER A 926 -19.17 -25.18 13.69
N PHE A 927 -18.98 -24.35 12.68
CA PHE A 927 -19.47 -22.97 12.67
C PHE A 927 -21.00 -22.87 12.76
N ILE A 928 -21.74 -23.75 12.07
CA ILE A 928 -23.21 -23.76 12.19
C ILE A 928 -23.64 -24.13 13.61
N MET A 929 -22.93 -25.06 14.25
CA MET A 929 -23.22 -25.48 15.63
C MET A 929 -22.83 -24.45 16.68
N SER A 930 -22.02 -23.45 16.33
CA SER A 930 -21.63 -22.34 17.21
C SER A 930 -22.48 -21.07 16.99
N LEU A 931 -23.54 -21.13 16.18
CA LEU A 931 -24.38 -19.96 15.94
C LEU A 931 -25.20 -19.61 17.20
N PRO A 932 -25.27 -18.31 17.55
CA PRO A 932 -25.94 -17.87 18.77
C PRO A 932 -27.45 -18.02 18.62
N ILE A 933 -28.04 -18.96 19.36
CA ILE A 933 -29.49 -19.16 19.43
C ILE A 933 -29.89 -19.00 20.89
N PRO A 934 -30.82 -18.09 21.26
CA PRO A 934 -31.11 -17.80 22.67
C PRO A 934 -31.56 -19.02 23.46
N GLU A 935 -30.94 -19.26 24.61
CA GLU A 935 -31.42 -20.22 25.59
C GLU A 935 -32.71 -19.72 26.26
N ILE A 936 -33.60 -20.65 26.66
CA ILE A 936 -34.93 -20.35 27.22
C ILE A 936 -35.05 -21.03 28.57
N ASP A 937 -35.37 -20.24 29.60
CA ASP A 937 -35.81 -20.78 30.88
C ASP A 937 -37.28 -21.21 30.76
N PHE A 938 -37.51 -22.49 30.44
CA PHE A 938 -38.86 -23.05 30.37
C PHE A 938 -39.62 -23.08 31.70
N ASP A 939 -38.96 -22.78 32.83
CA ASP A 939 -39.63 -22.59 34.12
C ASP A 939 -40.18 -21.15 34.28
N ASP A 940 -39.68 -20.17 33.50
CA ASP A 940 -40.27 -18.84 33.38
C ASP A 940 -41.52 -18.87 32.45
N PRO A 941 -42.71 -18.50 32.97
CA PRO A 941 -43.92 -18.48 32.16
C PRO A 941 -43.89 -17.52 30.98
N ASP A 942 -43.20 -16.38 31.10
CA ASP A 942 -43.16 -15.32 30.09
C ASP A 942 -42.24 -15.77 28.94
N GLU A 943 -41.02 -16.24 29.24
CA GLU A 943 -40.09 -16.77 28.21
C GLU A 943 -40.68 -17.99 27.48
N ARG A 944 -41.40 -18.86 28.20
CA ARG A 944 -42.09 -19.99 27.55
C ARG A 944 -43.21 -19.53 26.61
N GLU A 945 -43.96 -18.50 26.97
CA GLU A 945 -45.01 -17.95 26.09
C GLU A 945 -44.38 -17.34 24.82
N ASP A 946 -43.30 -16.58 24.97
CA ASP A 946 -42.54 -16.00 23.85
C ASP A 946 -41.95 -17.09 22.93
N TYR A 947 -41.41 -18.17 23.50
CA TYR A 947 -40.94 -19.34 22.76
C TYR A 947 -42.08 -20.00 21.97
N GLU A 948 -43.22 -20.27 22.61
CA GLU A 948 -44.37 -20.93 21.97
C GLU A 948 -44.93 -20.08 20.82
N GLU A 949 -45.02 -18.76 21.01
CA GLU A 949 -45.45 -17.81 19.98
C GLU A 949 -44.48 -17.79 18.80
N PHE A 950 -43.17 -17.69 19.07
CA PHE A 950 -42.13 -17.69 18.04
C PHE A 950 -42.17 -18.96 17.19
N VAL A 951 -42.23 -20.13 17.83
CA VAL A 951 -42.35 -21.42 17.14
C VAL A 951 -43.63 -21.51 16.29
N GLU A 952 -44.75 -20.97 16.78
CA GLU A 952 -46.00 -20.95 16.00
C GLU A 952 -45.89 -20.07 14.74
N LEU A 953 -45.22 -18.91 14.84
CA LEU A 953 -44.94 -18.04 13.69
C LEU A 953 -44.08 -18.75 12.64
N VAL A 954 -43.00 -19.41 13.06
CA VAL A 954 -42.12 -20.15 12.14
C VAL A 954 -42.86 -21.35 11.51
N ARG A 955 -43.69 -22.07 12.26
CA ARG A 955 -44.54 -23.13 11.71
C ARG A 955 -45.46 -22.62 10.61
N LYS A 956 -46.06 -21.43 10.79
CA LYS A 956 -46.86 -20.78 9.74
C LYS A 956 -46.02 -20.50 8.50
N ALA A 957 -44.78 -20.01 8.67
CA ALA A 957 -43.87 -19.75 7.55
C ALA A 957 -43.51 -21.02 6.75
N THR A 958 -43.40 -22.18 7.41
CA THR A 958 -43.11 -23.47 6.76
C THR A 958 -44.35 -24.18 6.17
N SER A 959 -45.55 -23.66 6.41
CA SER A 959 -46.80 -24.36 6.07
C SER A 959 -47.29 -24.15 4.62
N ASP A 960 -46.70 -23.19 3.90
CA ASP A 960 -47.00 -22.90 2.49
C ASP A 960 -45.75 -23.13 1.64
N ASP A 961 -45.88 -23.81 0.50
CA ASP A 961 -44.79 -24.01 -0.47
C ASP A 961 -44.42 -22.71 -1.21
N GLN A 962 -45.18 -21.62 -1.00
CA GLN A 962 -44.91 -20.30 -1.53
C GLN A 962 -43.85 -19.52 -0.75
N GLN A 963 -43.43 -18.39 -1.30
CA GLN A 963 -42.49 -17.52 -0.62
C GLN A 963 -43.17 -16.94 0.63
N ILE A 964 -42.42 -16.86 1.74
CA ILE A 964 -42.94 -16.31 3.00
C ILE A 964 -43.57 -14.93 2.76
N ASP A 965 -44.72 -14.71 3.38
CA ASP A 965 -45.39 -13.41 3.41
C ASP A 965 -44.52 -12.40 4.17
N GLU A 966 -44.44 -11.17 3.64
CA GLU A 966 -43.55 -10.15 4.20
C GLU A 966 -43.96 -9.70 5.61
N GLU A 967 -45.27 -9.63 5.91
CA GLU A 967 -45.75 -9.25 7.23
C GLU A 967 -45.36 -10.32 8.26
N LEU A 968 -45.53 -11.59 7.90
CA LEU A 968 -45.10 -12.72 8.73
C LEU A 968 -43.58 -12.76 8.93
N ASP A 969 -42.78 -12.50 7.89
CA ASP A 969 -41.31 -12.46 7.99
C ASP A 969 -40.84 -11.36 8.97
N TRP A 970 -41.51 -10.20 9.01
CA TRP A 970 -41.25 -9.14 9.98
C TRP A 970 -41.80 -9.41 11.38
N GLU A 971 -42.86 -10.23 11.52
CA GLU A 971 -43.32 -10.72 12.83
C GLU A 971 -42.30 -11.67 13.44
N ILE A 972 -41.80 -12.64 12.68
CA ILE A 972 -40.72 -13.54 13.11
C ILE A 972 -39.48 -12.74 13.49
N GLU A 973 -39.09 -11.76 12.67
CA GLU A 973 -37.95 -10.88 12.97
C GLU A 973 -38.10 -10.16 14.32
N ARG A 974 -39.28 -9.57 14.59
CA ARG A 974 -39.52 -8.82 15.83
C ARG A 974 -39.43 -9.73 17.05
N ALA A 975 -40.09 -10.88 16.99
CA ALA A 975 -40.04 -11.85 18.07
C ALA A 975 -38.61 -12.37 18.31
N ALA A 976 -37.82 -12.60 17.25
CA ALA A 976 -36.41 -12.96 17.39
C ALA A 976 -35.57 -11.88 18.08
N LEU A 977 -35.76 -10.59 17.72
CA LEU A 977 -35.04 -9.48 18.36
C LEU A 977 -35.42 -9.30 19.83
N ASP A 978 -36.69 -9.56 20.17
CA ASP A 978 -37.18 -9.55 21.55
C ASP A 978 -36.53 -10.70 22.36
N LEU A 979 -36.46 -11.91 21.79
CA LEU A 979 -35.79 -13.08 22.41
C LEU A 979 -34.27 -12.88 22.59
N TYR A 980 -33.59 -12.20 21.67
CA TYR A 980 -32.19 -11.79 21.87
C TYR A 980 -32.03 -10.65 22.90
N GLY A 981 -33.11 -10.02 23.37
CA GLY A 981 -33.03 -8.85 24.24
C GLY A 981 -32.42 -7.61 23.58
N ILE A 982 -32.41 -7.52 22.24
CA ILE A 982 -31.80 -6.39 21.52
C ILE A 982 -32.66 -5.13 21.71
N PRO A 983 -32.12 -4.03 22.29
CA PRO A 983 -32.87 -2.80 22.52
C PRO A 983 -33.40 -2.16 21.23
N ASP A 984 -34.60 -1.57 21.28
CA ASP A 984 -35.25 -0.93 20.13
C ASP A 984 -34.40 0.15 19.45
N GLU A 985 -33.53 0.82 20.20
CA GLU A 985 -32.61 1.84 19.70
C GLU A 985 -31.49 1.28 18.81
N ASN A 986 -31.13 0.00 19.01
CA ASN A 986 -30.05 -0.66 18.26
C ASN A 986 -30.57 -1.40 17.02
N ARG A 987 -31.86 -1.81 17.00
CA ARG A 987 -32.48 -2.55 15.88
C ARG A 987 -32.33 -1.86 14.51
N PRO A 988 -32.48 -0.53 14.36
CA PRO A 988 -32.31 0.14 13.06
C PRO A 988 -30.94 -0.06 12.42
N ARG A 989 -29.88 -0.26 13.21
CA ARG A 989 -28.51 -0.47 12.74
C ARG A 989 -28.40 -1.73 11.90
N ILE A 990 -29.02 -2.83 12.34
CA ILE A 990 -29.08 -4.12 11.63
C ILE A 990 -29.57 -3.91 10.19
N TRP A 991 -30.68 -3.19 10.02
CA TRP A 991 -31.27 -2.95 8.70
C TRP A 991 -30.42 -2.03 7.84
N ASN A 992 -29.89 -0.96 8.44
CA ASN A 992 -29.11 0.04 7.73
C ASN A 992 -27.81 -0.54 7.18
N GLU A 993 -27.12 -1.37 7.96
CA GLU A 993 -25.91 -2.05 7.51
C GLU A 993 -26.20 -3.08 6.41
N LEU A 994 -27.22 -3.93 6.60
CA LEU A 994 -27.59 -4.92 5.58
C LEU A 994 -28.07 -4.29 4.27
N LYS A 995 -28.75 -3.13 4.32
CA LYS A 995 -29.18 -2.40 3.11
C LYS A 995 -27.99 -1.90 2.28
N LYS A 996 -26.81 -1.68 2.85
CA LYS A 996 -25.59 -1.39 2.08
C LYS A 996 -25.17 -2.58 1.19
N LEU A 997 -25.68 -3.78 1.47
CA LEU A 997 -25.36 -5.03 0.79
C LEU A 997 -26.43 -5.50 -0.20
N GLN A 998 -27.33 -4.63 -0.69
CA GLN A 998 -28.42 -4.96 -1.61
C GLN A 998 -28.02 -5.68 -2.90
N ARG A 999 -26.74 -5.63 -3.30
CA ARG A 999 -26.22 -6.44 -4.42
C ARG A 999 -26.39 -7.95 -4.19
N LEU A 1000 -26.36 -8.39 -2.93
CA LEU A 1000 -26.43 -9.80 -2.53
C LEU A 1000 -27.87 -10.33 -2.68
N ARG A 1001 -28.00 -11.56 -3.17
CA ARG A 1001 -29.32 -12.17 -3.41
C ARG A 1001 -30.12 -12.34 -2.12
N ILE A 1002 -29.49 -12.86 -1.06
CA ILE A 1002 -30.14 -13.09 0.24
C ILE A 1002 -30.69 -11.78 0.84
N VAL A 1003 -29.94 -10.68 0.70
CA VAL A 1003 -30.37 -9.35 1.17
C VAL A 1003 -31.61 -8.88 0.41
N ARG A 1004 -31.68 -9.08 -0.92
CA ARG A 1004 -32.89 -8.77 -1.69
C ARG A 1004 -34.09 -9.62 -1.31
N GLU A 1005 -33.86 -10.88 -0.93
CA GLU A 1005 -34.92 -11.77 -0.43
C GLU A 1005 -35.42 -11.36 0.97
N LEU A 1006 -34.55 -10.74 1.79
CA LEU A 1006 -34.89 -10.18 3.10
C LEU A 1006 -35.44 -8.74 3.03
N PHE A 1007 -35.16 -8.00 1.95
CA PHE A 1007 -35.61 -6.62 1.73
C PHE A 1007 -36.20 -6.46 0.31
N PRO A 1008 -37.38 -7.06 0.03
CA PRO A 1008 -37.98 -7.04 -1.29
C PRO A 1008 -38.34 -5.64 -1.81
N ASP A 1009 -38.66 -4.69 -0.91
CA ASP A 1009 -39.05 -3.31 -1.23
C ASP A 1009 -37.89 -2.31 -1.37
N ALA A 1010 -36.64 -2.72 -1.11
CA ALA A 1010 -35.52 -1.78 -1.07
C ALA A 1010 -35.05 -1.26 -2.44
N GLY A 1011 -35.75 -1.65 -3.53
CA GLY A 1011 -35.62 -1.08 -4.87
C GLY A 1011 -36.69 -0.02 -5.22
N SER A 1012 -37.58 0.32 -4.29
CA SER A 1012 -38.56 1.40 -4.44
C SER A 1012 -38.38 2.44 -3.34
N GLU A 1013 -37.80 3.57 -3.76
CA GLU A 1013 -37.45 4.81 -3.04
C GLU A 1013 -36.11 4.84 -2.29
#